data_AF-A0A933ZRL0-F1
#
_entry.id   AF-A0A933ZRL0-F1
#
_cell.length_a   1.000
_cell.length_b   1.000
_cell.length_c   1.000
_cell.angle_alpha   90.00
_cell.angle_beta   90.00
_cell.angle_gamma   90.00
#
_symmetry.space_group_name_H-M   'P 1'
#
loop_
_entity.id
_entity.type
_entity.pdbx_description
1 polymer ?
#
loop_
_entity_poly.entity_id
_entity_poly.type
_entity_poly.pdbx_seq_one_letter_code
_entity_poly.pdbx_strand_id
1 'polypeptide(L)'
;MSLSHASVQSLHSAALGAGTRACGRGPAAVQLAACCVLLAACSKVPIVDIQAGFALADATWFAEEETLFVFYRVEAQQGLGPESQIELSYSTDEVAQTWTSLSEVTPVHTHLPVDCGPNTLCGGQSLHVPLQPRNVALRLRYHREGEMILDAPLTFNVVGPGPAYSNRSLLVYGVFEQANARIQWRARHQFPALRNEEVQGLGLRRTFRVEGPRYGELGPSPAENPYGYAFAEHCPEAMPPVTDAAPLETLDRAVFDVRDLPLSASSFADVCAESTVTDAKGTFQAPAVARKNPEVRPAFPSLHSPIRANTPIQFLLRPCQRTISEQHLAMQQQRLLLEGATEICIDDWRGEGFVGRLASAFDTRIDEVRAQGVDAVLVVALHHDDTTGELADRLEQALEQVLPFERDKSSPRVSGAFVLDSLGYAMERPQLKSLVLWCPARTEPDLDEVPSTSQAACPLLPDMPDLALGPFRFSNLPILPSRPQYLRFIQKYSEGQAGSVQALTFSAPERTPLSDNVPLGEYGVATFFNNEVINAAPTDAFSYCVTEDPRPAAVVFRTATSPEPQQLMALPMVQAATPQPAYSLGLAWDFPFLSRMDYEVTLAGAVTAFSLTVPFGVSASNQAYYGAELWKAGELSLQDTLLQCTRFCDQPTFDSAGVYNVAALFRQSYAIQCYRPRYPTLSDGGFPLDP
;
A
#
# COMPACT_ATOMS: atom_id res chain seq x y z
N MET A 1 -31.12 -2.33 -4.03
CA MET A 1 -31.83 -1.38 -4.92
C MET A 1 -30.87 -1.01 -6.04
N SER A 2 -31.15 -1.51 -7.25
CA SER A 2 -30.40 -1.26 -8.49
C SER A 2 -30.97 -0.07 -9.25
N LEU A 3 -30.16 0.53 -10.14
CA LEU A 3 -30.45 1.23 -11.41
C LEU A 3 -29.17 2.04 -11.73
N SER A 4 -28.33 1.83 -12.76
CA SER A 4 -28.44 1.56 -14.21
C SER A 4 -29.13 2.67 -15.01
N HIS A 5 -28.42 3.30 -15.96
CA HIS A 5 -28.80 3.84 -17.30
C HIS A 5 -27.61 4.72 -17.78
N ALA A 6 -26.90 4.54 -18.91
CA ALA A 6 -27.22 4.28 -20.33
C ALA A 6 -27.81 5.48 -21.11
N SER A 7 -26.95 6.04 -21.98
CA SER A 7 -27.19 6.46 -23.39
C SER A 7 -28.20 7.55 -23.75
N VAL A 8 -27.82 8.46 -24.67
CA VAL A 8 -28.45 8.68 -26.02
C VAL A 8 -27.90 9.93 -26.73
N GLN A 9 -27.83 9.82 -28.06
CA GLN A 9 -27.33 10.74 -29.09
C GLN A 9 -28.31 11.85 -29.53
N SER A 10 -27.73 12.82 -30.25
CA SER A 10 -28.22 13.50 -31.47
C SER A 10 -29.08 14.77 -31.34
N LEU A 11 -28.65 15.83 -32.05
CA LEU A 11 -29.34 16.54 -33.14
C LEU A 11 -28.84 18.00 -33.22
N HIS A 12 -28.34 18.44 -34.39
CA HIS A 12 -28.98 19.54 -35.15
C HIS A 12 -28.31 19.78 -36.50
N SER A 13 -29.18 19.86 -37.51
CA SER A 13 -28.93 20.23 -38.91
C SER A 13 -29.11 21.74 -39.12
N ALA A 14 -28.54 22.29 -40.19
CA ALA A 14 -29.15 23.40 -40.92
C ALA A 14 -28.73 23.41 -42.41
N ALA A 15 -29.73 23.38 -43.27
CA ALA A 15 -29.70 23.59 -44.73
C ALA A 15 -29.63 25.11 -45.05
N LEU A 16 -29.21 25.59 -46.23
CA LEU A 16 -29.98 25.69 -47.48
C LEU A 16 -29.14 26.42 -48.54
N GLY A 17 -29.37 26.12 -49.83
CA GLY A 17 -29.03 27.04 -50.93
C GLY A 17 -28.85 26.38 -52.30
N ALA A 18 -29.95 26.20 -53.04
CA ALA A 18 -29.97 25.70 -54.42
C ALA A 18 -29.83 26.84 -55.46
N GLY A 19 -29.27 26.53 -56.63
CA GLY A 19 -29.28 27.41 -57.81
C GLY A 19 -28.81 26.71 -59.09
N THR A 20 -29.76 26.25 -59.90
CA THR A 20 -29.60 25.61 -61.23
C THR A 20 -29.44 26.59 -62.40
N ARG A 21 -28.70 26.20 -63.45
CA ARG A 21 -28.90 26.43 -64.92
C ARG A 21 -27.58 26.05 -65.64
N ALA A 22 -27.47 25.59 -66.90
CA ALA A 22 -28.31 24.94 -67.90
C ALA A 22 -27.34 24.53 -69.06
N CYS A 23 -27.70 23.52 -69.85
CA CYS A 23 -26.93 22.93 -70.97
C CYS A 23 -26.77 23.81 -72.22
N GLY A 24 -25.74 23.54 -73.05
CA GLY A 24 -25.66 24.02 -74.44
C GLY A 24 -24.46 23.48 -75.27
N ARG A 25 -24.78 22.68 -76.30
CA ARG A 25 -23.99 21.99 -77.36
C ARG A 25 -22.80 22.76 -78.00
N GLY A 26 -21.70 22.09 -78.36
CA GLY A 26 -21.41 21.63 -79.74
C GLY A 26 -19.89 21.55 -80.08
N PRO A 27 -19.46 20.89 -81.17
CA PRO A 27 -18.28 19.99 -81.17
C PRO A 27 -17.04 20.45 -81.99
N ALA A 28 -15.96 19.64 -81.89
CA ALA A 28 -14.86 19.40 -82.85
C ALA A 28 -13.49 20.07 -82.65
N ALA A 29 -12.47 19.37 -83.19
CA ALA A 29 -11.01 19.62 -83.23
C ALA A 29 -10.24 19.19 -81.96
N VAL A 30 -9.67 17.97 -81.85
CA VAL A 30 -8.59 17.32 -82.63
C VAL A 30 -7.32 18.19 -82.72
N GLN A 31 -6.20 17.61 -82.25
CA GLN A 31 -4.83 18.15 -82.15
C GLN A 31 -4.44 18.93 -80.88
N LEU A 32 -4.32 18.23 -79.73
CA LEU A 32 -3.37 18.63 -78.67
C LEU A 32 -3.14 17.50 -77.62
N ALA A 33 -3.27 16.24 -78.04
CA ALA A 33 -3.24 15.07 -77.14
C ALA A 33 -1.89 14.34 -77.04
N ALA A 34 -0.77 14.91 -77.51
CA ALA A 34 0.51 14.18 -77.53
C ALA A 34 1.71 14.89 -76.86
N CYS A 35 1.59 16.14 -76.39
CA CYS A 35 2.72 16.85 -75.79
C CYS A 35 2.58 17.18 -74.29
N CYS A 36 1.41 16.98 -73.66
CA CYS A 36 1.21 17.29 -72.24
C CYS A 36 1.19 16.08 -71.30
N VAL A 37 1.28 14.84 -71.81
CA VAL A 37 1.34 13.62 -70.98
C VAL A 37 2.77 13.28 -70.55
N LEU A 38 3.80 13.87 -71.18
CA LEU A 38 5.21 13.62 -70.83
C LEU A 38 5.80 14.55 -69.76
N LEU A 39 5.02 15.49 -69.21
CA LEU A 39 5.47 16.40 -68.13
C LEU A 39 4.74 16.18 -66.79
N ALA A 40 3.85 15.20 -66.70
CA ALA A 40 3.11 14.88 -65.47
C ALA A 40 3.73 13.73 -64.63
N ALA A 41 4.87 13.18 -65.03
CA ALA A 41 5.53 12.05 -64.33
C ALA A 41 6.77 12.44 -63.51
N CYS A 42 6.99 13.73 -63.26
CA CYS A 42 8.01 14.22 -62.32
C CYS A 42 7.39 15.20 -61.32
N SER A 43 6.40 14.75 -60.55
CA SER A 43 6.12 15.39 -59.28
C SER A 43 7.28 15.09 -58.34
N LYS A 44 8.30 15.95 -58.32
CA LYS A 44 9.18 16.08 -57.15
C LYS A 44 8.28 16.42 -55.97
N VAL A 45 7.97 15.41 -55.16
CA VAL A 45 7.34 15.62 -53.85
C VAL A 45 8.31 16.52 -53.08
N PRO A 46 7.88 17.70 -52.59
CA PRO A 46 8.75 18.56 -51.81
C PRO A 46 9.21 17.80 -50.57
N ILE A 47 10.52 17.80 -50.34
CA ILE A 47 11.16 17.23 -49.16
C ILE A 47 10.75 18.12 -47.98
N VAL A 48 9.75 17.68 -47.24
CA VAL A 48 9.52 18.15 -45.88
C VAL A 48 10.38 17.26 -45.00
N ASP A 49 11.27 17.84 -44.20
CA ASP A 49 11.96 17.11 -43.15
C ASP A 49 10.89 16.59 -42.18
N ILE A 50 10.58 15.29 -42.30
CA ILE A 50 9.59 14.63 -41.44
C ILE A 50 10.15 14.35 -40.04
N GLN A 51 11.38 14.81 -39.76
CA GLN A 51 12.13 14.61 -38.52
C GLN A 51 12.12 13.14 -38.10
N ALA A 52 12.41 12.26 -39.06
CA ALA A 52 12.49 10.83 -38.78
C ALA A 52 13.81 10.49 -38.05
N GLY A 53 13.72 9.64 -37.03
CA GLY A 53 14.85 9.20 -36.23
C GLY A 53 14.66 7.77 -35.72
N PHE A 54 15.77 7.02 -35.62
CA PHE A 54 15.76 5.73 -34.94
C PHE A 54 15.73 5.97 -33.42
N ALA A 55 14.62 5.58 -32.80
CA ALA A 55 14.51 5.48 -31.34
C ALA A 55 15.12 4.17 -30.83
N LEU A 56 15.14 3.13 -31.67
CA LEU A 56 15.83 1.86 -31.41
C LEU A 56 16.42 1.30 -32.70
N ALA A 57 17.67 0.84 -32.63
CA ALA A 57 18.31 -0.01 -33.64
C ALA A 57 19.31 -0.92 -32.92
N ASP A 58 18.96 -2.19 -32.77
CA ASP A 58 19.81 -3.21 -32.14
C ASP A 58 19.93 -4.44 -33.04
N ALA A 59 21.12 -5.04 -33.03
CA ALA A 59 21.36 -6.33 -33.63
C ALA A 59 22.19 -7.19 -32.69
N THR A 60 21.82 -8.47 -32.55
CA THR A 60 22.56 -9.42 -31.72
C THR A 60 22.71 -10.74 -32.47
N TRP A 61 23.95 -11.23 -32.58
CA TRP A 61 24.25 -12.54 -33.17
C TRP A 61 24.61 -13.57 -32.08
N PHE A 62 23.96 -14.73 -32.11
CA PHE A 62 24.20 -15.84 -31.20
C PHE A 62 24.96 -16.97 -31.89
N ALA A 63 26.18 -17.25 -31.42
CA ALA A 63 27.04 -18.28 -32.02
C ALA A 63 26.44 -19.69 -31.92
N GLU A 64 25.84 -20.03 -30.78
CA GLU A 64 25.23 -21.36 -30.53
C GLU A 64 23.98 -21.62 -31.38
N GLU A 65 23.37 -20.57 -31.92
CA GLU A 65 22.15 -20.62 -32.73
C GLU A 65 22.42 -20.27 -34.21
N GLU A 66 23.62 -19.81 -34.56
CA GLU A 66 23.97 -19.23 -35.85
C GLU A 66 22.96 -18.18 -36.34
N THR A 67 22.35 -17.44 -35.41
CA THR A 67 21.22 -16.55 -35.71
C THR A 67 21.56 -15.10 -35.43
N LEU A 68 21.34 -14.23 -36.42
CA LEU A 68 21.36 -12.77 -36.27
C LEU A 68 19.94 -12.27 -36.03
N PHE A 69 19.71 -11.66 -34.88
CA PHE A 69 18.48 -10.94 -34.57
C PHE A 69 18.68 -9.45 -34.79
N VAL A 70 17.63 -8.79 -35.28
CA VAL A 70 17.61 -7.37 -35.62
C VAL A 70 16.30 -6.79 -35.11
N PHE A 71 16.37 -5.66 -34.42
CA PHE A 71 15.24 -4.97 -33.82
C PHE A 71 15.30 -3.47 -34.12
N TYR A 72 14.16 -2.87 -34.42
CA TYR A 72 14.12 -1.46 -34.79
C TYR A 72 12.84 -0.76 -34.31
N ARG A 73 12.97 0.55 -34.08
CA ARG A 73 11.85 1.49 -33.91
C ARG A 73 12.28 2.84 -34.47
N VAL A 74 11.51 3.33 -35.43
CA VAL A 74 11.71 4.60 -36.12
C VAL A 74 10.51 5.47 -35.85
N GLU A 75 10.74 6.71 -35.43
CA GLU A 75 9.70 7.70 -35.15
C GLU A 75 9.83 8.85 -36.15
N ALA A 76 8.69 9.37 -36.63
CA ALA A 76 8.65 10.53 -37.53
C ALA A 76 7.48 11.46 -37.17
N GLN A 77 7.72 12.76 -37.04
CA GLN A 77 6.70 13.72 -36.59
C GLN A 77 5.50 13.83 -37.55
N GLN A 78 5.73 13.61 -38.84
CA GLN A 78 4.71 13.73 -39.89
C GLN A 78 4.20 12.37 -40.38
N GLY A 79 4.56 11.27 -39.71
CA GLY A 79 4.23 9.91 -40.11
C GLY A 79 5.22 9.32 -41.11
N LEU A 80 5.29 7.98 -41.15
CA LEU A 80 6.01 7.23 -42.18
C LEU A 80 5.01 6.72 -43.23
N GLY A 81 5.38 6.83 -44.50
CA GLY A 81 4.53 6.34 -45.58
C GLY A 81 4.48 4.80 -45.63
N PRO A 82 3.43 4.19 -46.20
CA PRO A 82 3.33 2.74 -46.34
C PRO A 82 4.43 2.12 -47.23
N GLU A 83 5.12 2.96 -48.02
CA GLU A 83 6.23 2.58 -48.90
C GLU A 83 7.61 2.67 -48.21
N SER A 84 7.64 3.05 -46.93
CA SER A 84 8.87 3.09 -46.13
C SER A 84 9.27 1.67 -45.71
N GLN A 85 10.56 1.34 -45.84
CA GLN A 85 11.09 0.00 -45.52
C GLN A 85 12.39 0.07 -44.74
N ILE A 86 12.62 -0.93 -43.90
CA ILE A 86 13.89 -1.12 -43.19
C ILE A 86 14.78 -2.05 -44.00
N GLU A 87 16.02 -1.64 -44.23
CA GLU A 87 17.01 -2.41 -44.95
C GLU A 87 18.17 -2.82 -44.04
N LEU A 88 18.65 -4.04 -44.24
CA LEU A 88 19.79 -4.63 -43.54
C LEU A 88 20.93 -4.87 -44.52
N SER A 89 22.15 -4.58 -44.09
CA SER A 89 23.37 -5.07 -44.71
C SER A 89 24.26 -5.68 -43.65
N TYR A 90 24.91 -6.79 -43.99
CA TYR A 90 25.95 -7.35 -43.13
C TYR A 90 27.06 -8.00 -43.95
N SER A 91 28.24 -8.14 -43.37
CA SER A 91 29.31 -8.95 -43.93
C SER A 91 29.88 -9.92 -42.91
N THR A 92 30.20 -11.12 -43.37
CA THR A 92 30.95 -12.15 -42.68
C THR A 92 32.27 -12.36 -43.42
N ASP A 93 33.07 -13.33 -42.99
CA ASP A 93 34.32 -13.67 -43.68
C ASP A 93 34.09 -14.32 -45.07
N GLU A 94 32.87 -14.81 -45.34
CA GLU A 94 32.54 -15.52 -46.60
C GLU A 94 31.43 -14.85 -47.43
N VAL A 95 30.52 -14.12 -46.78
CA VAL A 95 29.32 -13.55 -47.39
C VAL A 95 29.25 -12.05 -47.13
N ALA A 96 29.00 -11.27 -48.17
CA ALA A 96 28.67 -9.86 -48.08
C ALA A 96 27.22 -9.64 -48.53
N GLN A 97 26.30 -9.51 -47.57
CA GLN A 97 24.90 -9.19 -47.82
C GLN A 97 24.77 -7.70 -48.10
N THR A 98 24.45 -7.36 -49.35
CA THR A 98 24.11 -5.98 -49.72
C THR A 98 22.80 -5.56 -49.08
N TRP A 99 22.56 -4.25 -49.02
CA TRP A 99 21.30 -3.68 -48.54
C TRP A 99 20.08 -4.38 -49.12
N THR A 100 19.32 -5.04 -48.24
CA THR A 100 18.14 -5.85 -48.57
C THR A 100 17.02 -5.48 -47.63
N SER A 101 15.79 -5.40 -48.14
CA SER A 101 14.64 -5.13 -47.28
C SER A 101 14.45 -6.28 -46.28
N LEU A 102 14.19 -5.96 -45.01
CA LEU A 102 13.90 -6.98 -43.99
C LEU A 102 12.66 -7.81 -44.34
N SER A 103 11.73 -7.27 -45.13
CA SER A 103 10.55 -8.00 -45.61
C SER A 103 10.86 -9.07 -46.67
N GLU A 104 12.02 -9.00 -47.32
CA GLU A 104 12.45 -9.96 -48.34
C GLU A 104 13.33 -11.08 -47.77
N VAL A 105 13.75 -10.92 -46.51
CA VAL A 105 14.55 -11.89 -45.80
C VAL A 105 13.68 -13.02 -45.29
N THR A 106 14.12 -14.27 -45.49
CA THR A 106 13.46 -15.45 -44.90
C THR A 106 13.79 -15.54 -43.42
N PRO A 107 12.80 -15.46 -42.51
CA PRO A 107 13.08 -15.47 -41.09
C PRO A 107 13.30 -16.89 -40.56
N VAL A 108 14.21 -17.02 -39.58
CA VAL A 108 14.38 -18.26 -38.79
C VAL A 108 13.20 -18.47 -37.84
N HIS A 109 12.72 -17.41 -37.21
CA HIS A 109 11.66 -17.43 -36.20
C HIS A 109 10.40 -16.70 -36.68
N THR A 110 9.30 -16.85 -35.94
CA THR A 110 8.07 -16.12 -36.27
C THR A 110 8.18 -14.67 -35.79
N HIS A 111 7.87 -13.71 -36.68
CA HIS A 111 7.78 -12.29 -36.36
C HIS A 111 6.38 -11.80 -36.71
N LEU A 112 5.58 -11.46 -35.71
CA LEU A 112 4.23 -10.93 -35.91
C LEU A 112 4.30 -9.43 -36.22
N PRO A 113 3.46 -8.93 -37.15
CA PRO A 113 3.34 -7.50 -37.38
C PRO A 113 2.96 -6.75 -36.09
N VAL A 114 3.61 -5.62 -35.84
CA VAL A 114 3.41 -4.78 -34.66
C VAL A 114 2.84 -3.43 -35.08
N ASP A 115 1.78 -2.99 -34.40
CA ASP A 115 1.30 -1.62 -34.52
C ASP A 115 1.96 -0.75 -33.43
N CYS A 116 2.88 0.11 -33.83
CA CYS A 116 3.53 1.08 -32.95
C CYS A 116 2.93 2.49 -33.02
N GLY A 117 1.76 2.63 -33.66
CA GLY A 117 1.09 3.90 -33.85
C GLY A 117 1.40 4.57 -35.19
N PRO A 118 0.64 5.63 -35.52
CA PRO A 118 0.61 6.20 -36.88
C PRO A 118 1.92 6.90 -37.30
N ASN A 119 2.78 7.23 -36.32
CA ASN A 119 4.01 7.98 -36.52
C ASN A 119 5.27 7.14 -36.30
N THR A 120 5.12 5.82 -36.18
CA THR A 120 6.20 4.94 -35.77
C THR A 120 6.21 3.66 -36.60
N LEU A 121 7.39 3.27 -37.07
CA LEU A 121 7.64 1.99 -37.71
C LEU A 121 8.53 1.16 -36.79
N CYS A 122 8.08 -0.04 -36.40
CA CYS A 122 8.81 -0.89 -35.47
C CYS A 122 8.69 -2.36 -35.87
N GLY A 123 9.59 -3.18 -35.34
CA GLY A 123 9.55 -4.62 -35.54
C GLY A 123 10.89 -5.29 -35.27
N GLY A 124 10.97 -6.55 -35.66
CA GLY A 124 12.19 -7.33 -35.60
C GLY A 124 12.27 -8.36 -36.73
N GLN A 125 13.46 -8.90 -36.94
CA GLN A 125 13.72 -9.99 -37.87
C GLN A 125 14.85 -10.88 -37.36
N SER A 126 14.83 -12.16 -37.71
CA SER A 126 15.88 -13.12 -37.34
C SER A 126 16.36 -13.90 -38.56
N LEU A 127 17.66 -14.00 -38.77
CA LEU A 127 18.28 -14.56 -39.97
C LEU A 127 19.28 -15.65 -39.61
N HIS A 128 19.36 -16.70 -40.43
CA HIS A 128 20.44 -17.68 -40.33
C HIS A 128 21.71 -17.07 -40.92
N VAL A 129 22.72 -16.87 -40.08
CA VAL A 129 24.03 -16.36 -40.47
C VAL A 129 25.09 -17.28 -39.85
N PRO A 130 25.59 -18.28 -40.62
CA PRO A 130 26.47 -19.33 -40.09
C PRO A 130 27.78 -18.83 -39.48
N LEU A 131 28.30 -17.71 -40.00
CA LEU A 131 29.55 -17.10 -39.54
C LEU A 131 29.28 -15.79 -38.82
N GLN A 132 30.13 -15.48 -37.83
CA GLN A 132 30.03 -14.24 -37.08
C GLN A 132 30.06 -13.01 -38.03
N PRO A 133 29.02 -12.15 -37.99
CA PRO A 133 29.05 -10.89 -38.72
C PRO A 133 30.17 -9.96 -38.23
N ARG A 134 30.89 -9.35 -39.16
CA ARG A 134 31.94 -8.35 -38.94
C ARG A 134 31.40 -6.93 -38.99
N ASN A 135 30.52 -6.67 -39.94
CA ASN A 135 29.83 -5.40 -40.09
C ASN A 135 28.34 -5.69 -40.19
N VAL A 136 27.53 -4.97 -39.42
CA VAL A 136 26.06 -5.01 -39.51
C VAL A 136 25.60 -3.56 -39.57
N ALA A 137 24.68 -3.25 -40.46
CA ALA A 137 24.13 -1.92 -40.60
C ALA A 137 22.64 -1.99 -40.92
N LEU A 138 21.90 -1.05 -40.35
CA LEU A 138 20.47 -0.85 -40.60
C LEU A 138 20.24 0.55 -41.15
N ARG A 139 19.23 0.67 -42.00
CA ARG A 139 18.75 1.98 -42.45
C ARG A 139 17.26 1.96 -42.75
N LEU A 140 16.64 3.13 -42.65
CA LEU A 140 15.32 3.39 -43.18
C LEU A 140 15.48 3.88 -44.61
N ARG A 141 14.75 3.29 -45.55
CA ARG A 141 14.47 3.89 -46.85
C ARG A 141 13.07 4.47 -46.82
N TYR A 142 12.94 5.78 -47.06
CA TYR A 142 11.66 6.48 -46.96
C TYR A 142 10.64 6.02 -48.00
N HIS A 143 11.10 5.52 -49.14
CA HIS A 143 10.28 5.00 -50.23
C HIS A 143 11.02 3.88 -50.96
N ARG A 144 10.39 2.72 -51.21
CA ARG A 144 11.01 1.54 -51.85
C ARG A 144 11.86 1.82 -53.10
N GLU A 145 11.42 2.76 -53.94
CA GLU A 145 12.08 3.16 -55.20
C GLU A 145 12.89 4.47 -55.10
N GLY A 146 12.92 5.11 -53.92
CA GLY A 146 13.55 6.42 -53.70
C GLY A 146 14.99 6.31 -53.20
N GLU A 147 15.79 7.35 -53.45
CA GLU A 147 17.19 7.42 -53.00
C GLU A 147 17.36 7.93 -51.55
N MET A 148 16.31 8.48 -50.96
CA MET A 148 16.37 9.02 -49.59
C MET A 148 16.47 7.88 -48.58
N ILE A 149 17.53 7.95 -47.77
CA ILE A 149 17.84 6.99 -46.71
C ILE A 149 18.16 7.72 -45.40
N LEU A 150 17.97 7.02 -44.29
CA LEU A 150 18.41 7.42 -42.97
C LEU A 150 19.13 6.22 -42.35
N ASP A 151 20.44 6.32 -42.17
CA ASP A 151 21.22 5.26 -41.53
C ASP A 151 20.97 5.23 -40.03
N ALA A 152 20.85 4.03 -39.48
CA ALA A 152 20.61 3.82 -38.06
C ALA A 152 21.93 3.82 -37.28
N PRO A 153 21.98 4.45 -36.09
CA PRO A 153 23.07 4.25 -35.13
C PRO A 153 22.93 2.87 -34.46
N LEU A 154 23.25 1.81 -35.19
CA LEU A 154 23.05 0.42 -34.77
C LEU A 154 24.00 0.02 -33.63
N THR A 155 23.44 -0.56 -32.56
CA THR A 155 24.22 -1.32 -31.58
C THR A 155 24.32 -2.77 -32.03
N PHE A 156 25.53 -3.30 -32.18
CA PHE A 156 25.75 -4.69 -32.58
C PHE A 156 26.45 -5.48 -31.46
N ASN A 157 25.79 -6.54 -31.00
CA ASN A 157 26.28 -7.44 -29.96
C ASN A 157 26.59 -8.83 -30.52
N VAL A 158 27.64 -9.45 -30.00
CA VAL A 158 28.02 -10.83 -30.31
C VAL A 158 27.99 -11.64 -29.04
N VAL A 159 27.12 -12.64 -29.00
CA VAL A 159 27.06 -13.64 -27.94
C VAL A 159 27.84 -14.86 -28.40
N GLY A 160 29.03 -15.05 -27.81
CA GLY A 160 29.93 -16.15 -28.12
C GLY A 160 29.40 -17.52 -27.66
N PRO A 161 30.13 -18.61 -27.92
CA PRO A 161 29.79 -19.93 -27.40
C PRO A 161 29.90 -19.97 -25.87
N GLY A 162 29.10 -20.82 -25.23
CA GLY A 162 29.08 -20.94 -23.78
C GLY A 162 27.86 -21.68 -23.24
N PRO A 163 27.63 -21.67 -21.91
CA PRO A 163 26.50 -22.34 -21.30
C PRO A 163 25.16 -21.86 -21.87
N ALA A 164 24.23 -22.79 -22.10
CA ALA A 164 22.96 -22.48 -22.75
C ALA A 164 22.10 -21.45 -21.98
N TYR A 165 22.25 -21.33 -20.65
CA TYR A 165 21.52 -20.36 -19.84
C TYR A 165 22.00 -18.90 -19.98
N SER A 166 23.17 -18.68 -20.60
CA SER A 166 23.77 -17.36 -20.80
C SER A 166 24.05 -17.04 -22.27
N ASN A 167 24.14 -18.05 -23.12
CA ASN A 167 24.66 -17.92 -24.49
C ASN A 167 23.63 -18.31 -25.57
N ARG A 168 22.37 -18.55 -25.19
CA ARG A 168 21.24 -18.72 -26.12
C ARG A 168 20.24 -17.59 -25.95
N SER A 169 19.47 -17.31 -27.00
CA SER A 169 18.58 -16.15 -27.04
C SER A 169 17.22 -16.41 -26.38
N LEU A 170 16.92 -17.66 -25.99
CA LEU A 170 15.69 -18.05 -25.28
C LEU A 170 15.97 -19.03 -24.14
N LEU A 171 15.37 -18.74 -22.99
CA LEU A 171 15.33 -19.61 -21.81
C LEU A 171 13.90 -20.08 -21.56
N VAL A 172 13.73 -21.35 -21.16
CA VAL A 172 12.43 -21.90 -20.75
C VAL A 172 12.45 -22.19 -19.25
N TYR A 173 11.43 -21.73 -18.53
CA TYR A 173 11.32 -21.94 -17.08
C TYR A 173 9.86 -22.01 -16.64
N GLY A 174 9.60 -22.51 -15.43
CA GLY A 174 8.24 -22.65 -14.91
C GLY A 174 7.95 -21.74 -13.71
N VAL A 175 6.72 -21.27 -13.63
CA VAL A 175 6.16 -20.49 -12.51
C VAL A 175 4.87 -21.17 -12.07
N PHE A 176 4.69 -21.36 -10.76
CA PHE A 176 3.49 -21.98 -10.22
C PHE A 176 2.35 -20.98 -10.06
N GLU A 177 1.11 -21.47 -10.10
CA GLU A 177 -0.03 -20.72 -9.54
C GLU A 177 0.02 -20.69 -8.01
N GLN A 178 -0.89 -19.92 -7.39
CA GLN A 178 -0.92 -19.72 -5.93
C GLN A 178 -0.99 -21.04 -5.14
N ALA A 179 -1.76 -22.02 -5.61
CA ALA A 179 -1.94 -23.30 -4.93
C ALA A 179 -0.77 -24.28 -5.12
N ASN A 180 0.27 -23.90 -5.89
CA ASN A 180 1.38 -24.77 -6.27
C ASN A 180 0.93 -26.10 -6.93
N ALA A 181 -0.27 -26.13 -7.51
CA ALA A 181 -0.84 -27.32 -8.14
C ALA A 181 -0.56 -27.40 -9.65
N ARG A 182 -0.47 -26.25 -10.32
CA ARG A 182 -0.21 -26.15 -11.78
C ARG A 182 1.01 -25.30 -12.07
N ILE A 183 1.66 -25.64 -13.17
CA ILE A 183 2.84 -24.95 -13.68
C ILE A 183 2.44 -24.20 -14.94
N GLN A 184 2.85 -22.93 -14.99
CA GLN A 184 2.92 -22.18 -16.21
C GLN A 184 4.36 -22.22 -16.74
N TRP A 185 4.56 -22.83 -17.90
CA TRP A 185 5.84 -22.78 -18.59
C TRP A 185 5.95 -21.49 -19.37
N ARG A 186 7.12 -20.85 -19.31
CA ARG A 186 7.40 -19.52 -19.85
C ARG A 186 8.67 -19.52 -20.67
N ALA A 187 8.69 -18.67 -21.68
CA ALA A 187 9.84 -18.40 -22.52
C ALA A 187 10.33 -16.96 -22.28
N ARG A 188 11.59 -16.81 -21.90
CA ARG A 188 12.26 -15.52 -21.69
C ARG A 188 13.31 -15.30 -22.76
N HIS A 189 13.13 -14.24 -23.53
CA HIS A 189 14.14 -13.77 -24.46
C HIS A 189 15.31 -13.15 -23.69
N GLN A 190 16.53 -13.55 -24.04
CA GLN A 190 17.75 -13.11 -23.37
C GLN A 190 18.62 -12.34 -24.36
N PHE A 191 18.41 -11.02 -24.42
CA PHE A 191 19.19 -10.13 -25.28
C PHE A 191 20.03 -9.17 -24.44
N PRO A 192 21.29 -8.86 -24.82
CA PRO A 192 22.14 -7.96 -24.04
C PRO A 192 21.59 -6.54 -23.87
N ALA A 193 20.90 -6.03 -24.90
CA ALA A 193 20.46 -4.64 -24.96
C ALA A 193 18.95 -4.44 -24.81
N LEU A 194 18.15 -5.51 -24.86
CA LEU A 194 16.69 -5.44 -24.89
C LEU A 194 16.06 -6.31 -23.81
N ARG A 195 15.00 -5.80 -23.18
CA ARG A 195 14.20 -6.56 -22.21
C ARG A 195 13.29 -7.55 -22.93
N ASN A 196 12.87 -8.59 -22.22
CA ASN A 196 12.00 -9.64 -22.75
C ASN A 196 10.69 -9.08 -23.34
N GLU A 197 10.03 -8.17 -22.62
CA GLU A 197 8.77 -7.55 -23.05
C GLU A 197 8.95 -6.68 -24.29
N GLU A 198 10.09 -5.98 -24.39
CA GLU A 198 10.40 -5.14 -25.54
C GLU A 198 10.60 -5.97 -26.80
N VAL A 199 11.34 -7.08 -26.70
CA VAL A 199 11.54 -8.02 -27.81
C VAL A 199 10.22 -8.62 -28.29
N GLN A 200 9.33 -9.00 -27.37
CA GLN A 200 7.99 -9.48 -27.71
C GLN A 200 7.11 -8.38 -28.31
N GLY A 201 7.21 -7.16 -27.76
CA GLY A 201 6.55 -5.97 -28.27
C GLY A 201 6.98 -5.63 -29.70
N LEU A 202 8.21 -6.00 -30.08
CA LEU A 202 8.74 -5.87 -31.44
C LEU A 202 8.43 -7.07 -32.35
N GLY A 203 7.58 -7.99 -31.90
CA GLY A 203 6.94 -9.00 -32.76
C GLY A 203 7.58 -10.38 -32.72
N LEU A 204 8.75 -10.58 -32.09
CA LEU A 204 9.39 -11.89 -32.02
C LEU A 204 8.51 -12.90 -31.25
N ARG A 205 8.31 -14.07 -31.84
CA ARG A 205 7.68 -15.25 -31.23
C ARG A 205 8.55 -16.48 -31.47
N ARG A 206 8.73 -17.28 -30.43
CA ARG A 206 9.52 -18.52 -30.49
C ARG A 206 8.70 -19.68 -29.97
N THR A 207 8.56 -20.72 -30.80
CA THR A 207 7.92 -21.96 -30.39
C THR A 207 8.82 -22.69 -29.40
N PHE A 208 8.23 -23.13 -28.29
CA PHE A 208 8.87 -24.08 -27.39
C PHE A 208 7.90 -25.20 -27.03
N ARG A 209 8.47 -26.37 -26.76
CA ARG A 209 7.75 -27.56 -26.32
C ARG A 209 8.33 -28.04 -24.99
N VAL A 210 7.49 -28.45 -24.05
CA VAL A 210 7.88 -29.02 -22.76
C VAL A 210 7.25 -30.39 -22.59
N GLU A 211 8.04 -31.38 -22.16
CA GLU A 211 7.58 -32.75 -21.98
C GLU A 211 8.30 -33.50 -20.85
N GLY A 212 7.73 -34.65 -20.47
CA GLY A 212 8.29 -35.53 -19.45
C GLY A 212 8.57 -34.89 -18.08
N PRO A 213 7.65 -34.08 -17.49
CA PRO A 213 7.89 -33.47 -16.19
C PRO A 213 8.11 -34.51 -15.09
N ARG A 214 9.08 -34.22 -14.22
CA ARG A 214 9.49 -35.01 -13.05
C ARG A 214 9.59 -34.08 -11.84
N TYR A 215 9.16 -34.53 -10.66
CA TYR A 215 9.17 -33.72 -9.44
C TYR A 215 10.17 -34.24 -8.42
N GLY A 216 10.76 -33.35 -7.61
CA GLY A 216 11.84 -33.73 -6.69
C GLY A 216 12.57 -32.53 -6.09
N GLU A 217 13.76 -32.78 -5.56
CA GLU A 217 14.68 -31.74 -5.08
C GLU A 217 15.88 -31.67 -6.04
N LEU A 218 16.09 -30.50 -6.66
CA LEU A 218 17.23 -30.27 -7.56
C LEU A 218 18.44 -29.63 -6.86
N GLY A 219 18.27 -29.24 -5.60
CA GLY A 219 19.25 -28.44 -4.87
C GLY A 219 19.24 -26.96 -5.29
N PRO A 220 20.05 -26.10 -4.66
CA PRO A 220 20.06 -24.67 -4.96
C PRO A 220 20.62 -24.40 -6.36
N SER A 221 19.90 -23.61 -7.16
CA SER A 221 20.41 -23.12 -8.44
C SER A 221 21.65 -22.23 -8.24
N PRO A 222 22.70 -22.34 -9.09
CA PRO A 222 23.82 -21.42 -9.06
C PRO A 222 23.33 -19.98 -9.24
N ALA A 223 23.99 -19.01 -8.59
CA ALA A 223 23.65 -17.60 -8.73
C ALA A 223 23.68 -17.11 -10.20
N GLU A 224 24.52 -17.73 -11.03
CA GLU A 224 24.66 -17.44 -12.45
C GLU A 224 23.55 -18.04 -13.31
N ASN A 225 22.82 -19.05 -12.82
CA ASN A 225 21.70 -19.69 -13.51
C ASN A 225 20.46 -19.79 -12.59
N PRO A 226 19.84 -18.65 -12.24
CA PRO A 226 18.69 -18.64 -11.35
C PRO A 226 17.44 -19.22 -12.01
N TYR A 227 17.38 -19.38 -13.34
CA TYR A 227 16.22 -20.02 -13.98
C TYR A 227 16.31 -21.54 -13.96
N GLY A 228 17.47 -22.11 -13.61
CA GLY A 228 17.72 -23.54 -13.70
C GLY A 228 17.58 -24.08 -15.13
N TYR A 229 17.59 -23.21 -16.15
CA TYR A 229 17.49 -23.65 -17.54
C TYR A 229 18.81 -24.29 -17.96
N ALA A 230 18.75 -25.43 -18.65
CA ALA A 230 19.95 -26.15 -19.09
C ALA A 230 20.97 -26.38 -17.95
N PHE A 231 20.49 -26.61 -16.73
CA PHE A 231 21.35 -26.87 -15.56
C PHE A 231 22.09 -28.21 -15.66
N ALA A 232 21.54 -29.14 -16.43
CA ALA A 232 22.08 -30.45 -16.75
C ALA A 232 21.73 -30.79 -18.21
N GLU A 233 22.23 -31.92 -18.70
CA GLU A 233 21.89 -32.42 -20.04
C GLU A 233 20.43 -32.90 -20.11
N HIS A 234 19.97 -33.56 -19.04
CA HIS A 234 18.61 -34.11 -18.89
C HIS A 234 18.11 -33.95 -17.45
N CYS A 235 16.79 -34.00 -17.28
CA CYS A 235 16.18 -34.10 -15.96
C CYS A 235 16.62 -35.38 -15.24
N PRO A 236 16.97 -35.32 -13.95
CA PRO A 236 17.45 -36.49 -13.20
C PRO A 236 16.45 -37.65 -13.24
N GLU A 237 16.90 -38.83 -13.68
CA GLU A 237 16.05 -40.03 -13.76
C GLU A 237 15.54 -40.50 -12.39
N ALA A 238 16.27 -40.16 -11.33
CA ALA A 238 15.89 -40.44 -9.94
C ALA A 238 14.63 -39.68 -9.49
N MET A 239 14.26 -38.58 -10.16
CA MET A 239 13.03 -37.86 -9.88
C MET A 239 11.82 -38.64 -10.46
N PRO A 240 10.79 -38.93 -9.64
CA PRO A 240 9.59 -39.58 -10.12
C PRO A 240 8.91 -38.79 -11.27
N PRO A 241 8.47 -39.47 -12.33
CA PRO A 241 7.72 -38.82 -13.40
C PRO A 241 6.31 -38.44 -12.95
N VAL A 242 5.80 -37.34 -13.48
CA VAL A 242 4.38 -37.00 -13.41
C VAL A 242 3.63 -37.95 -14.36
N THR A 243 2.79 -38.82 -13.78
CA THR A 243 1.99 -39.77 -14.55
C THR A 243 0.98 -39.03 -15.43
N ASP A 244 0.72 -39.53 -16.63
CA ASP A 244 -0.22 -38.95 -17.62
C ASP A 244 0.14 -37.53 -18.10
N ALA A 245 1.39 -37.10 -17.92
CA ALA A 245 1.89 -35.88 -18.52
C ALA A 245 1.97 -36.03 -20.05
N ALA A 246 1.46 -35.02 -20.75
CA ALA A 246 1.39 -34.92 -22.19
C ALA A 246 2.24 -33.72 -22.60
N PRO A 247 2.95 -33.81 -23.74
CA PRO A 247 3.74 -32.70 -24.26
C PRO A 247 2.87 -31.47 -24.43
N LEU A 248 3.42 -30.33 -24.04
CA LEU A 248 2.81 -29.02 -24.18
C LEU A 248 3.67 -28.22 -25.15
N GLU A 249 3.06 -27.67 -26.20
CA GLU A 249 3.74 -26.92 -27.25
C GLU A 249 2.97 -25.64 -27.50
N THR A 250 3.67 -24.51 -27.58
CA THR A 250 3.05 -23.21 -27.83
C THR A 250 3.98 -22.27 -28.58
N LEU A 251 3.38 -21.31 -29.28
CA LEU A 251 4.06 -20.12 -29.83
C LEU A 251 3.90 -18.90 -28.90
N ASP A 252 3.00 -18.99 -27.92
CA ASP A 252 2.81 -17.96 -26.91
C ASP A 252 3.99 -17.95 -25.94
N ARG A 253 4.25 -16.79 -25.33
CA ARG A 253 5.35 -16.65 -24.36
C ARG A 253 5.17 -17.50 -23.09
N ALA A 254 3.94 -17.87 -22.77
CA ALA A 254 3.63 -18.66 -21.60
C ALA A 254 2.37 -19.46 -21.81
N VAL A 255 2.32 -20.63 -21.20
CA VAL A 255 1.17 -21.53 -21.29
C VAL A 255 1.09 -22.39 -20.03
N PHE A 256 -0.12 -22.63 -19.55
CA PHE A 256 -0.36 -23.50 -18.40
C PHE A 256 -0.41 -24.96 -18.81
N ASP A 257 0.20 -25.84 -18.01
CA ASP A 257 -0.27 -27.22 -17.94
C ASP A 257 -1.62 -27.21 -17.22
N VAL A 258 -2.65 -27.67 -17.92
CA VAL A 258 -4.04 -27.67 -17.41
C VAL A 258 -4.28 -28.73 -16.36
N ARG A 259 -3.35 -29.66 -16.15
CA ARG A 259 -3.45 -30.74 -15.16
C ARG A 259 -2.77 -30.36 -13.86
N ASP A 260 -3.41 -30.76 -12.77
CA ASP A 260 -2.81 -30.66 -11.46
C ASP A 260 -1.67 -31.69 -11.32
N LEU A 261 -0.59 -31.28 -10.66
CA LEU A 261 0.44 -32.20 -10.22
C LEU A 261 -0.16 -33.22 -9.23
N PRO A 262 0.37 -34.46 -9.20
CA PRO A 262 -0.08 -35.45 -8.23
C PRO A 262 0.21 -34.99 -6.79
N LEU A 263 -0.61 -35.42 -5.84
CA LEU A 263 -0.43 -35.08 -4.41
C LEU A 263 0.96 -35.45 -3.88
N SER A 264 1.59 -36.49 -4.43
CA SER A 264 2.97 -36.87 -4.11
C SER A 264 4.01 -35.81 -4.47
N ALA A 265 3.73 -34.94 -5.45
CA ALA A 265 4.57 -33.81 -5.79
C ALA A 265 4.43 -32.66 -4.79
N SER A 266 3.38 -32.63 -3.96
CA SER A 266 3.08 -31.50 -3.06
C SER A 266 4.21 -31.22 -2.07
N SER A 267 4.96 -32.23 -1.63
CA SER A 267 6.08 -32.12 -0.68
C SER A 267 7.39 -31.63 -1.28
N PHE A 268 7.55 -31.70 -2.60
CA PHE A 268 8.79 -31.36 -3.30
C PHE A 268 8.79 -29.91 -3.78
N ALA A 269 9.97 -29.28 -3.78
CA ALA A 269 10.12 -27.87 -4.15
C ALA A 269 10.16 -27.66 -5.68
N ASP A 270 10.64 -28.65 -6.44
CA ASP A 270 10.99 -28.46 -7.84
C ASP A 270 10.26 -29.44 -8.76
N VAL A 271 10.03 -28.97 -9.99
CA VAL A 271 9.63 -29.80 -11.14
C VAL A 271 10.58 -29.50 -12.30
N CYS A 272 11.20 -30.55 -12.83
CA CYS A 272 12.05 -30.51 -14.01
C CYS A 272 11.28 -31.09 -15.20
N ALA A 273 11.37 -30.46 -16.37
CA ALA A 273 10.84 -31.02 -17.60
C ALA A 273 11.83 -30.81 -18.76
N GLU A 274 11.81 -31.69 -19.75
CA GLU A 274 12.59 -31.49 -20.96
C GLU A 274 11.94 -30.41 -21.81
N SER A 275 12.72 -29.43 -22.25
CA SER A 275 12.27 -28.38 -23.14
C SER A 275 12.96 -28.48 -24.49
N THR A 276 12.22 -28.25 -25.57
CA THR A 276 12.72 -28.22 -26.94
C THR A 276 12.42 -26.86 -27.56
N VAL A 277 13.46 -26.21 -28.10
CA VAL A 277 13.38 -24.91 -28.77
C VAL A 277 13.93 -25.04 -30.17
N THR A 278 13.31 -24.38 -31.16
CA THR A 278 13.81 -24.36 -32.55
C THR A 278 14.68 -23.12 -32.78
N ASP A 279 15.82 -23.32 -33.44
CA ASP A 279 16.77 -22.28 -33.88
C ASP A 279 17.23 -22.57 -35.33
N ALA A 280 18.19 -21.79 -35.86
CA ALA A 280 18.65 -21.97 -37.24
C ALA A 280 19.44 -23.28 -37.49
N LYS A 281 19.93 -23.94 -36.42
CA LYS A 281 20.66 -25.21 -36.50
C LYS A 281 19.73 -26.42 -36.35
N GLY A 282 18.45 -26.20 -36.06
CA GLY A 282 17.43 -27.23 -35.88
C GLY A 282 16.75 -27.11 -34.52
N THR A 283 16.75 -28.19 -33.74
CA THR A 283 16.15 -28.21 -32.40
C THR A 283 17.21 -28.34 -31.33
N PHE A 284 17.12 -27.51 -30.31
CA PHE A 284 17.91 -27.59 -29.10
C PHE A 284 17.05 -28.15 -27.96
N GLN A 285 17.56 -29.13 -27.23
CA GLN A 285 16.92 -29.71 -26.06
C GLN A 285 17.69 -29.38 -24.80
N ALA A 286 16.96 -28.98 -23.75
CA ALA A 286 17.52 -28.72 -22.44
C ALA A 286 16.45 -28.84 -21.34
N PRO A 287 16.84 -29.18 -20.11
CA PRO A 287 15.94 -29.11 -18.97
C PRO A 287 15.45 -27.69 -18.66
N ALA A 288 14.16 -27.57 -18.41
CA ALA A 288 13.51 -26.40 -17.82
C ALA A 288 13.06 -26.73 -16.40
N VAL A 289 13.20 -25.77 -15.49
CA VAL A 289 12.88 -25.96 -14.06
C VAL A 289 11.75 -25.02 -13.64
N ALA A 290 10.79 -25.57 -12.91
CA ALA A 290 9.77 -24.84 -12.17
C ALA A 290 10.04 -25.02 -10.68
N ARG A 291 10.09 -23.91 -9.94
CA ARG A 291 10.29 -23.91 -8.48
C ARG A 291 9.03 -23.39 -7.81
N LYS A 292 8.57 -24.08 -6.78
CA LYS A 292 7.31 -23.73 -6.11
C LYS A 292 7.39 -22.36 -5.46
N ASN A 293 6.25 -21.69 -5.48
CA ASN A 293 6.10 -20.44 -4.77
C ASN A 293 6.11 -20.68 -3.25
N PRO A 294 6.59 -19.71 -2.46
CA PRO A 294 6.42 -19.69 -1.02
C PRO A 294 4.95 -19.90 -0.64
N GLU A 295 4.68 -20.87 0.23
CA GLU A 295 3.34 -21.05 0.80
C GLU A 295 3.19 -20.13 2.00
N VAL A 296 2.36 -19.10 1.84
CA VAL A 296 2.10 -18.07 2.86
C VAL A 296 0.70 -18.16 3.41
N ARG A 297 0.56 -17.80 4.69
CA ARG A 297 -0.71 -17.61 5.38
C ARG A 297 -0.63 -16.40 6.31
N PRO A 298 -1.75 -15.83 6.75
CA PRO A 298 -1.75 -14.94 7.90
C PRO A 298 -1.03 -15.59 9.09
N ALA A 299 -0.03 -14.89 9.64
CA ALA A 299 0.69 -15.35 10.83
C ALA A 299 -0.24 -15.41 12.04
N PHE A 300 -1.09 -14.39 12.15
CA PHE A 300 -2.11 -14.24 13.16
C PHE A 300 -3.31 -13.53 12.53
N PRO A 301 -4.54 -14.04 12.64
CA PRO A 301 -5.68 -13.43 11.96
C PRO A 301 -6.06 -12.10 12.62
N SER A 302 -6.22 -12.09 13.94
CA SER A 302 -6.57 -10.91 14.68
C SER A 302 -6.15 -11.01 16.14
N LEU A 303 -5.69 -9.88 16.68
CA LEU A 303 -5.34 -9.73 18.09
C LEU A 303 -6.59 -9.30 18.87
N HIS A 304 -6.93 -10.03 19.92
CA HIS A 304 -8.11 -9.76 20.73
C HIS A 304 -7.72 -8.99 22.00
N SER A 305 -8.27 -7.77 22.11
CA SER A 305 -8.23 -6.97 23.32
C SER A 305 -9.66 -6.61 23.69
N PRO A 306 -10.37 -7.47 24.47
CA PRO A 306 -11.77 -7.22 24.79
C PRO A 306 -11.92 -5.85 25.44
N ILE A 307 -12.82 -5.02 24.92
CA ILE A 307 -13.05 -3.67 25.42
C ILE A 307 -14.36 -3.67 26.21
N ARG A 308 -14.34 -3.08 27.39
CA ARG A 308 -15.53 -2.91 28.22
C ARG A 308 -15.80 -1.43 28.48
N ALA A 309 -17.08 -1.14 28.69
CA ALA A 309 -17.50 0.15 29.18
C ALA A 309 -17.10 0.28 30.65
N ASN A 310 -16.45 1.39 30.99
CA ASN A 310 -16.14 1.74 32.36
C ASN A 310 -17.25 2.60 32.96
N THR A 311 -17.57 2.33 34.22
CA THR A 311 -18.56 3.08 34.98
C THR A 311 -17.93 4.39 35.48
N PRO A 312 -18.53 5.55 35.18
CA PRO A 312 -18.01 6.82 35.69
C PRO A 312 -18.27 6.95 37.19
N ILE A 313 -17.21 7.22 37.96
CA ILE A 313 -17.31 7.60 39.36
C ILE A 313 -17.24 9.12 39.44
N GLN A 314 -18.39 9.73 39.64
CA GLN A 314 -18.58 11.16 39.43
C GLN A 314 -18.33 11.97 40.71
N PHE A 315 -17.51 13.01 40.59
CA PHE A 315 -17.20 13.97 41.64
C PHE A 315 -17.40 15.41 41.16
N LEU A 316 -17.97 16.23 42.03
CA LEU A 316 -18.08 17.67 41.84
C LEU A 316 -17.32 18.39 42.95
N LEU A 317 -16.17 18.97 42.62
CA LEU A 317 -15.36 19.76 43.53
C LEU A 317 -15.72 21.24 43.31
N ARG A 318 -16.33 21.87 44.32
CA ARG A 318 -16.77 23.27 44.24
C ARG A 318 -16.68 23.97 45.60
N PRO A 319 -16.65 25.32 45.65
CA PRO A 319 -16.83 26.03 46.91
C PRO A 319 -18.26 25.80 47.39
N CYS A 320 -18.42 25.52 48.68
CA CYS A 320 -19.71 25.31 49.31
C CYS A 320 -20.23 26.57 49.99
N GLN A 321 -19.33 27.49 50.38
CA GLN A 321 -19.70 28.73 51.06
C GLN A 321 -19.91 29.92 50.12
N ARG A 322 -19.58 29.79 48.84
CA ARG A 322 -19.75 30.86 47.85
C ARG A 322 -20.03 30.32 46.44
N THR A 323 -20.66 31.15 45.64
CA THR A 323 -20.92 30.88 44.22
C THR A 323 -19.91 31.62 43.36
N ILE A 324 -19.21 30.90 42.49
CA ILE A 324 -18.28 31.48 41.51
C ILE A 324 -19.04 31.88 40.24
N SER A 325 -19.73 30.92 39.63
CA SER A 325 -20.60 31.15 38.47
C SER A 325 -21.58 30.00 38.32
N GLU A 326 -22.87 30.28 38.49
CA GLU A 326 -23.94 29.29 38.33
C GLU A 326 -23.98 28.76 36.90
N GLN A 327 -23.79 29.65 35.92
CA GLN A 327 -23.84 29.32 34.50
C GLN A 327 -22.71 28.36 34.10
N HIS A 328 -21.50 28.59 34.60
CA HIS A 328 -20.37 27.70 34.35
C HIS A 328 -20.47 26.38 35.11
N LEU A 329 -20.96 26.41 36.36
CA LEU A 329 -21.22 25.21 37.14
C LEU A 329 -22.24 24.31 36.44
N ALA A 330 -23.36 24.89 36.00
CA ALA A 330 -24.39 24.18 35.25
C ALA A 330 -23.83 23.59 33.97
N MET A 331 -22.94 24.30 33.26
CA MET A 331 -22.24 23.77 32.10
C MET A 331 -21.38 22.55 32.46
N GLN A 332 -20.52 22.61 33.48
CA GLN A 332 -19.68 21.46 33.87
C GLN A 332 -20.53 20.24 34.26
N GLN A 333 -21.60 20.44 35.02
CA GLN A 333 -22.54 19.38 35.38
C GLN A 333 -23.21 18.76 34.15
N GLN A 334 -23.62 19.60 33.19
CA GLN A 334 -24.21 19.17 31.92
C GLN A 334 -23.21 18.38 31.06
N ARG A 335 -21.96 18.85 30.93
CA ARG A 335 -20.93 18.21 30.09
C ARG A 335 -20.49 16.86 30.59
N LEU A 336 -20.41 16.71 31.91
CA LEU A 336 -19.98 15.48 32.55
C LEU A 336 -21.13 14.59 33.02
N LEU A 337 -22.38 14.99 32.75
CA LEU A 337 -23.60 14.27 33.13
C LEU A 337 -23.62 13.91 34.62
N LEU A 338 -23.30 14.88 35.49
CA LEU A 338 -23.04 14.69 36.94
C LEU A 338 -24.31 14.51 37.80
N GLU A 339 -25.31 13.79 37.30
CA GLU A 339 -26.53 13.51 38.05
C GLU A 339 -26.22 12.60 39.25
N GLY A 340 -26.27 13.16 40.47
CA GLY A 340 -25.98 12.41 41.70
C GLY A 340 -24.49 12.23 42.01
N ALA A 341 -23.63 13.09 41.46
CA ALA A 341 -22.19 13.10 41.76
C ALA A 341 -21.90 13.37 43.25
N THR A 342 -20.80 12.81 43.75
CA THR A 342 -20.29 13.10 45.09
C THR A 342 -19.76 14.54 45.13
N GLU A 343 -20.43 15.42 45.88
CA GLU A 343 -19.98 16.80 46.06
C GLU A 343 -18.90 16.89 47.15
N ILE A 344 -17.78 17.54 46.83
CA ILE A 344 -16.68 17.80 47.76
C ILE A 344 -16.45 19.31 47.86
N CYS A 345 -16.53 19.83 49.08
CA CYS A 345 -16.24 21.23 49.37
C CYS A 345 -14.75 21.51 49.26
N ILE A 346 -14.38 22.51 48.47
CA ILE A 346 -12.98 22.94 48.31
C ILE A 346 -12.64 24.19 49.12
N ASP A 347 -13.52 24.71 49.97
CA ASP A 347 -13.28 25.99 50.68
C ASP A 347 -12.01 25.97 51.56
N ASP A 348 -11.60 24.78 52.04
CA ASP A 348 -10.43 24.59 52.90
C ASP A 348 -9.24 23.91 52.20
N TRP A 349 -9.15 24.01 50.87
CA TRP A 349 -8.14 23.32 50.05
C TRP A 349 -6.68 23.59 50.43
N ARG A 350 -6.42 24.71 51.13
CA ARG A 350 -5.08 25.07 51.65
C ARG A 350 -4.72 24.35 52.95
N GLY A 351 -5.66 23.67 53.60
CA GLY A 351 -5.41 22.93 54.83
C GLY A 351 -4.54 21.70 54.59
N GLU A 352 -3.64 21.39 55.53
CA GLU A 352 -2.68 20.28 55.41
C GLU A 352 -3.34 18.89 55.21
N GLY A 353 -4.59 18.72 55.67
CA GLY A 353 -5.34 17.47 55.52
C GLY A 353 -6.18 17.34 54.26
N PHE A 354 -6.23 18.35 53.38
CA PHE A 354 -7.15 18.35 52.24
C PHE A 354 -6.89 17.20 51.27
N VAL A 355 -5.63 17.02 50.86
CA VAL A 355 -5.21 15.97 49.91
C VAL A 355 -5.57 14.57 50.43
N GLY A 356 -5.26 14.27 51.69
CA GLY A 356 -5.56 12.97 52.28
C GLY A 356 -7.06 12.70 52.40
N ARG A 357 -7.86 13.72 52.74
CA ARG A 357 -9.34 13.58 52.74
C ARG A 357 -9.89 13.34 51.33
N LEU A 358 -9.34 14.02 50.33
CA LEU A 358 -9.77 13.87 48.94
C LEU A 358 -9.42 12.48 48.39
N ALA A 359 -8.18 12.01 48.61
CA ALA A 359 -7.76 10.66 48.25
C ALA A 359 -8.64 9.60 48.94
N SER A 360 -8.91 9.76 50.24
CA SER A 360 -9.80 8.85 50.98
C SER A 360 -11.24 8.83 50.46
N ALA A 361 -11.76 9.98 50.00
CA ALA A 361 -13.07 10.05 49.37
C ALA A 361 -13.11 9.32 48.02
N PHE A 362 -12.04 9.43 47.24
CA PHE A 362 -11.87 8.65 46.00
C PHE A 362 -11.84 7.15 46.31
N ASP A 363 -10.96 6.70 47.20
CA ASP A 363 -10.83 5.28 47.58
C ASP A 363 -12.15 4.68 48.05
N THR A 364 -12.86 5.38 48.93
CA THR A 364 -14.15 4.93 49.46
C THR A 364 -15.15 4.65 48.33
N ARG A 365 -15.25 5.58 47.38
CA ARG A 365 -16.20 5.43 46.27
C ARG A 365 -15.74 4.40 45.25
N ILE A 366 -14.43 4.29 45.03
CA ILE A 366 -13.83 3.24 44.19
C ILE A 366 -14.19 1.86 44.77
N ASP A 367 -14.04 1.66 46.07
CA ASP A 367 -14.36 0.39 46.73
C ASP A 367 -15.86 0.04 46.60
N GLU A 368 -16.74 1.02 46.77
CA GLU A 368 -18.20 0.84 46.60
C GLU A 368 -18.59 0.42 45.18
N VAL A 369 -17.98 1.04 44.16
CA VAL A 369 -18.23 0.70 42.75
C VAL A 369 -17.58 -0.64 42.40
N ARG A 370 -16.38 -0.91 42.90
CA ARG A 370 -15.69 -2.19 42.70
C ARG A 370 -16.49 -3.37 43.25
N ALA A 371 -17.20 -3.19 44.37
CA ALA A 371 -18.07 -4.21 44.94
C ALA A 371 -19.21 -4.65 44.00
N GLN A 372 -19.50 -3.87 42.95
CA GLN A 372 -20.50 -4.19 41.92
C GLN A 372 -19.90 -5.01 40.76
N GLY A 373 -18.59 -5.28 40.77
CA GLY A 373 -17.91 -6.10 39.78
C GLY A 373 -17.66 -5.39 38.44
N VAL A 374 -17.62 -4.06 38.42
CA VAL A 374 -17.45 -3.25 37.20
C VAL A 374 -16.14 -2.47 37.20
N ASP A 375 -15.53 -2.31 36.02
CA ASP A 375 -14.43 -1.38 35.81
C ASP A 375 -14.93 0.07 35.83
N ALA A 376 -14.04 0.99 36.19
CA ALA A 376 -14.40 2.37 36.47
C ALA A 376 -13.40 3.41 35.93
N VAL A 377 -13.86 4.65 35.81
CA VAL A 377 -13.05 5.86 35.55
C VAL A 377 -13.51 6.95 36.51
N LEU A 378 -12.58 7.66 37.15
CA LEU A 378 -12.94 8.85 37.94
C LEU A 378 -13.33 9.99 36.99
N VAL A 379 -14.47 10.63 37.22
CA VAL A 379 -14.93 11.78 36.42
C VAL A 379 -15.09 12.95 37.37
N VAL A 380 -14.26 13.98 37.21
CA VAL A 380 -14.14 15.08 38.17
C VAL A 380 -14.46 16.41 37.48
N ALA A 381 -15.48 17.12 37.95
CA ALA A 381 -15.61 18.55 37.68
C ALA A 381 -14.85 19.33 38.75
N LEU A 382 -13.84 20.09 38.36
CA LEU A 382 -13.13 21.03 39.24
C LEU A 382 -13.66 22.44 38.99
N HIS A 383 -14.63 22.86 39.80
CA HIS A 383 -15.25 24.18 39.71
C HIS A 383 -14.59 25.17 40.67
N HIS A 384 -13.61 25.94 40.20
CA HIS A 384 -12.90 26.90 41.04
C HIS A 384 -12.53 28.19 40.30
N ASP A 385 -11.92 29.15 41.02
CA ASP A 385 -11.41 30.43 40.52
C ASP A 385 -9.94 30.70 40.88
N ASP A 386 -9.24 29.69 41.41
CA ASP A 386 -7.81 29.77 41.71
C ASP A 386 -6.97 29.81 40.42
N THR A 387 -6.44 30.99 40.09
CA THR A 387 -5.59 31.20 38.91
C THR A 387 -4.14 30.80 39.11
N THR A 388 -3.72 30.47 40.34
CA THR A 388 -2.32 30.12 40.65
C THR A 388 -1.98 28.70 40.21
N GLY A 389 -2.97 27.80 40.15
CA GLY A 389 -2.78 26.38 39.85
C GLY A 389 -2.52 25.52 41.10
N GLU A 390 -2.40 26.13 42.28
CA GLU A 390 -2.15 25.41 43.53
C GLU A 390 -3.29 24.43 43.87
N LEU A 391 -4.57 24.79 43.62
CA LEU A 391 -5.68 23.87 43.86
C LEU A 391 -5.64 22.66 42.89
N ALA A 392 -5.32 22.90 41.62
CA ALA A 392 -5.20 21.84 40.63
C ALA A 392 -4.05 20.88 41.01
N ASP A 393 -2.91 21.42 41.47
CA ASP A 393 -1.80 20.64 42.04
C ASP A 393 -2.24 19.80 43.25
N ARG A 394 -3.09 20.33 44.16
CA ARG A 394 -3.64 19.54 45.28
C ARG A 394 -4.52 18.38 44.81
N LEU A 395 -5.34 18.58 43.77
CA LEU A 395 -6.13 17.49 43.17
C LEU A 395 -5.19 16.46 42.52
N GLU A 396 -4.17 16.92 41.80
CA GLU A 396 -3.17 16.05 41.18
C GLU A 396 -2.44 15.19 42.23
N GLN A 397 -2.05 15.76 43.37
CA GLN A 397 -1.48 15.01 44.52
C GLN A 397 -2.43 13.94 45.06
N ALA A 398 -3.73 14.23 45.13
CA ALA A 398 -4.71 13.26 45.61
C ALA A 398 -4.90 12.11 44.61
N LEU A 399 -4.91 12.40 43.31
CA LEU A 399 -4.99 11.40 42.25
C LEU A 399 -3.73 10.51 42.20
N GLU A 400 -2.54 11.07 42.47
CA GLU A 400 -1.27 10.33 42.51
C GLU A 400 -1.25 9.28 43.64
N GLN A 401 -1.93 9.54 44.75
CA GLN A 401 -2.04 8.58 45.85
C GLN A 401 -2.95 7.37 45.52
N VAL A 402 -3.81 7.51 44.51
CA VAL A 402 -4.87 6.54 44.20
C VAL A 402 -4.62 5.80 42.88
N LEU A 403 -4.46 6.53 41.78
CA LEU A 403 -4.51 5.96 40.42
C LEU A 403 -3.35 5.02 40.06
N PRO A 404 -2.08 5.29 40.41
CA PRO A 404 -0.98 4.38 40.06
C PRO A 404 -1.17 2.97 40.61
N PHE A 405 -1.76 2.85 41.82
CA PHE A 405 -2.05 1.55 42.43
C PHE A 405 -3.25 0.85 41.76
N GLU A 406 -4.25 1.60 41.29
CA GLU A 406 -5.40 1.05 40.59
C GLU A 406 -5.06 0.55 39.18
N ARG A 407 -4.15 1.23 38.47
CA ARG A 407 -3.76 0.90 37.08
C ARG A 407 -3.38 -0.57 36.93
N ASP A 408 -2.60 -1.08 37.86
CA ASP A 408 -1.93 -2.38 37.76
C ASP A 408 -2.81 -3.56 38.21
N LYS A 409 -3.99 -3.30 38.78
CA LYS A 409 -4.96 -4.33 39.16
C LYS A 409 -5.61 -5.01 37.95
N SER A 410 -6.05 -6.25 38.13
CA SER A 410 -6.98 -6.93 37.22
C SER A 410 -8.40 -6.34 37.38
N SER A 411 -9.23 -6.45 36.35
CA SER A 411 -10.64 -6.05 36.44
C SER A 411 -11.36 -6.81 37.57
N PRO A 412 -12.21 -6.16 38.41
CA PRO A 412 -12.63 -4.75 38.36
C PRO A 412 -11.57 -3.77 38.90
N ARG A 413 -11.24 -2.73 38.11
CA ARG A 413 -10.21 -1.71 38.37
C ARG A 413 -10.67 -0.30 38.04
N VAL A 414 -9.92 0.70 38.49
CA VAL A 414 -10.02 2.08 37.97
C VAL A 414 -8.98 2.28 36.87
N SER A 415 -9.43 2.58 35.66
CA SER A 415 -8.52 2.71 34.51
C SER A 415 -7.80 4.06 34.47
N GLY A 416 -8.34 5.10 35.10
CA GLY A 416 -7.77 6.44 35.12
C GLY A 416 -8.77 7.50 35.59
N ALA A 417 -8.47 8.77 35.31
CA ALA A 417 -9.37 9.89 35.61
C ALA A 417 -9.58 10.82 34.40
N PHE A 418 -10.77 11.40 34.32
CA PHE A 418 -11.16 12.46 33.40
C PHE A 418 -11.51 13.70 34.23
N VAL A 419 -10.78 14.80 34.07
CA VAL A 419 -10.96 16.04 34.83
C VAL A 419 -11.43 17.14 33.88
N LEU A 420 -12.56 17.78 34.19
CA LEU A 420 -13.00 19.02 33.55
C LEU A 420 -12.80 20.19 34.53
N ASP A 421 -11.80 21.00 34.22
CA ASP A 421 -11.36 22.11 35.03
C ASP A 421 -11.97 23.45 34.55
N SER A 422 -12.31 24.32 35.51
CA SER A 422 -12.65 25.71 35.26
C SER A 422 -11.56 26.48 34.53
N LEU A 423 -10.30 26.14 34.73
CA LEU A 423 -9.16 26.81 34.13
C LEU A 423 -8.28 25.79 33.39
N GLY A 424 -7.46 26.26 32.46
CA GLY A 424 -6.46 25.37 31.89
C GLY A 424 -5.40 25.01 32.92
N TYR A 425 -4.91 23.76 32.90
CA TYR A 425 -3.85 23.27 33.77
C TYR A 425 -2.81 22.46 32.97
N ALA A 426 -1.55 22.50 33.40
CA ALA A 426 -0.48 21.63 32.89
C ALA A 426 -0.11 20.66 34.02
N MET A 427 -0.22 19.36 33.77
CA MET A 427 0.11 18.33 34.76
C MET A 427 1.61 18.28 35.00
N GLU A 428 2.01 18.36 36.26
CA GLU A 428 3.42 18.38 36.66
C GLU A 428 3.93 16.98 37.04
N ARG A 429 3.04 16.02 37.38
CA ARG A 429 3.42 14.69 37.85
C ARG A 429 3.55 13.68 36.70
N PRO A 430 4.76 13.18 36.40
CA PRO A 430 4.96 12.28 35.27
C PRO A 430 4.13 11.00 35.33
N GLN A 431 3.92 10.45 36.54
CA GLN A 431 3.16 9.22 36.74
C GLN A 431 1.68 9.34 36.35
N LEU A 432 1.14 10.56 36.32
CA LEU A 432 -0.25 10.83 35.97
C LEU A 432 -0.44 11.26 34.52
N LYS A 433 0.62 11.67 33.82
CA LYS A 433 0.56 12.05 32.40
C LYS A 433 -0.04 10.94 31.51
N SER A 434 0.08 9.67 31.90
CA SER A 434 -0.50 8.50 31.22
C SER A 434 -1.76 7.93 31.88
N LEU A 435 -2.32 8.58 32.92
CA LEU A 435 -3.48 8.08 33.68
C LEU A 435 -4.63 9.08 33.77
N VAL A 436 -4.34 10.37 33.61
CA VAL A 436 -5.30 11.46 33.79
C VAL A 436 -5.46 12.22 32.48
N LEU A 437 -6.72 12.36 32.06
CA LEU A 437 -7.12 13.21 30.95
C LEU A 437 -7.67 14.51 31.53
N TRP A 438 -6.86 15.57 31.50
CA TRP A 438 -7.18 16.87 32.09
C TRP A 438 -7.60 17.86 31.01
N CYS A 439 -8.84 18.34 31.05
CA CYS A 439 -9.37 19.29 30.09
C CYS A 439 -9.86 20.58 30.76
N PRO A 440 -9.58 21.75 30.19
CA PRO A 440 -8.65 21.99 29.08
C PRO A 440 -7.18 21.91 29.55
N ALA A 441 -6.30 21.36 28.72
CA ALA A 441 -4.87 21.22 29.03
C ALA A 441 -4.05 22.43 28.56
N ARG A 442 -3.21 23.02 29.41
CA ARG A 442 -2.21 24.00 28.95
C ARG A 442 -1.09 23.28 28.21
N THR A 443 -0.79 23.75 27.00
CA THR A 443 0.38 23.32 26.23
C THR A 443 1.63 23.99 26.77
N GLU A 444 2.69 23.22 26.97
CA GLU A 444 4.00 23.78 27.27
C GLU A 444 4.61 24.43 26.03
N PRO A 445 5.40 25.50 26.18
CA PRO A 445 6.01 26.21 25.05
C PRO A 445 7.24 25.50 24.45
N ASP A 446 7.72 24.43 25.08
CA ASP A 446 8.86 23.67 24.57
C ASP A 446 8.43 22.78 23.39
N LEU A 447 9.06 22.97 22.24
CA LEU A 447 8.78 22.21 21.02
C LEU A 447 9.50 20.85 21.00
N ASP A 448 10.45 20.64 21.92
CA ASP A 448 11.24 19.40 22.00
C ASP A 448 10.59 18.35 22.92
N GLU A 449 9.58 18.71 23.73
CA GLU A 449 8.86 17.76 24.59
C GLU A 449 7.65 17.13 23.86
N VAL A 450 7.49 15.81 23.99
CA VAL A 450 6.33 15.09 23.45
C VAL A 450 5.09 15.48 24.28
N PRO A 451 4.01 16.01 23.66
CA PRO A 451 2.83 16.41 24.41
C PRO A 451 2.18 15.20 25.09
N SER A 452 1.73 15.40 26.33
CA SER A 452 0.89 14.41 27.03
C SER A 452 -0.43 14.16 26.29
N THR A 453 -1.08 13.03 26.54
CA THR A 453 -2.39 12.71 25.95
C THR A 453 -3.42 13.81 26.21
N SER A 454 -3.39 14.46 27.36
CA SER A 454 -4.25 15.60 27.69
C SER A 454 -4.01 16.80 26.76
N GLN A 455 -2.75 17.17 26.55
CA GLN A 455 -2.36 18.27 25.67
C GLN A 455 -2.69 17.99 24.20
N ALA A 456 -2.59 16.73 23.77
CA ALA A 456 -2.97 16.32 22.42
C ALA A 456 -4.50 16.28 22.23
N ALA A 457 -5.24 15.73 23.20
CA ALA A 457 -6.68 15.45 23.04
C ALA A 457 -7.59 16.65 23.35
N CYS A 458 -7.24 17.50 24.32
CA CYS A 458 -8.05 18.66 24.70
C CYS A 458 -7.21 19.89 25.08
N PRO A 459 -6.36 20.40 24.17
CA PRO A 459 -5.58 21.60 24.43
C PRO A 459 -6.46 22.80 24.73
N LEU A 460 -5.99 23.68 25.61
CA LEU A 460 -6.54 25.00 25.83
C LEU A 460 -6.32 25.84 24.57
N LEU A 461 -7.32 25.89 23.71
CA LEU A 461 -7.28 26.69 22.50
C LEU A 461 -7.38 28.18 22.84
N PRO A 462 -6.75 29.08 22.06
CA PRO A 462 -7.05 30.50 22.13
C PRO A 462 -8.51 30.77 21.74
N ASP A 463 -9.02 31.95 22.11
CA ASP A 463 -10.34 32.38 21.63
C ASP A 463 -10.37 32.47 20.10
N MET A 464 -11.33 31.78 19.49
CA MET A 464 -11.57 31.87 18.06
C MET A 464 -12.15 33.26 17.75
N PRO A 465 -11.54 34.04 16.84
CA PRO A 465 -12.11 35.32 16.43
C PRO A 465 -13.46 35.09 15.73
N ASP A 466 -14.38 36.05 15.85
CA ASP A 466 -15.65 35.96 15.15
C ASP A 466 -15.44 35.96 13.63
N LEU A 467 -16.15 35.09 12.92
CA LEU A 467 -16.34 35.24 11.49
C LEU A 467 -17.41 36.32 11.25
N ALA A 468 -17.02 37.45 10.68
CA ALA A 468 -17.93 38.55 10.38
C ALA A 468 -18.41 38.49 8.92
N LEU A 469 -19.73 38.40 8.71
CA LEU A 469 -20.39 38.51 7.41
C LEU A 469 -21.40 39.66 7.47
N GLY A 470 -20.94 40.88 7.23
CA GLY A 470 -21.76 42.09 7.41
C GLY A 470 -22.15 42.31 8.88
N PRO A 471 -23.45 42.46 9.22
CA PRO A 471 -23.90 42.62 10.61
C PRO A 471 -23.95 41.29 11.39
N PHE A 472 -23.75 40.15 10.70
CA PHE A 472 -23.75 38.83 11.31
C PHE A 472 -22.36 38.48 11.81
N ARG A 473 -22.26 38.05 13.07
CA ARG A 473 -21.05 37.46 13.64
C ARG A 473 -21.31 36.02 13.99
N PHE A 474 -20.41 35.14 13.58
CA PHE A 474 -20.48 33.71 13.87
C PHE A 474 -19.29 33.27 14.72
N SER A 475 -19.54 32.40 15.69
CA SER A 475 -18.51 31.77 16.50
C SER A 475 -18.98 30.38 16.94
N ASN A 476 -18.05 29.57 17.39
CA ASN A 476 -18.31 28.28 18.01
C ASN A 476 -17.50 28.17 19.32
N LEU A 477 -18.03 27.42 20.27
CA LEU A 477 -17.36 27.13 21.52
C LEU A 477 -16.87 25.68 21.50
N PRO A 478 -15.62 25.38 21.90
CA PRO A 478 -15.19 24.01 22.17
C PRO A 478 -16.12 23.36 23.20
N ILE A 479 -16.39 22.06 23.06
CA ILE A 479 -17.33 21.36 23.95
C ILE A 479 -16.84 21.26 25.41
N LEU A 480 -15.53 21.32 25.62
CA LEU A 480 -14.85 21.37 26.93
C LEU A 480 -14.08 22.69 27.09
N PRO A 481 -14.78 23.84 27.21
CA PRO A 481 -14.14 25.15 27.29
C PRO A 481 -13.65 25.43 28.72
N SER A 482 -12.66 26.32 28.85
CA SER A 482 -12.38 26.95 30.15
C SER A 482 -13.51 27.91 30.54
N ARG A 483 -13.62 28.22 31.84
CA ARG A 483 -14.59 29.20 32.35
C ARG A 483 -14.50 30.56 31.65
N PRO A 484 -13.32 31.19 31.48
CA PRO A 484 -13.26 32.47 30.78
C PRO A 484 -13.73 32.39 29.32
N GLN A 485 -13.51 31.27 28.62
CA GLN A 485 -14.01 31.07 27.26
C GLN A 485 -15.53 30.94 27.25
N TYR A 486 -16.08 30.09 28.13
CA TYR A 486 -17.52 29.89 28.25
C TYR A 486 -18.25 31.20 28.58
N LEU A 487 -17.81 31.92 29.62
CA LEU A 487 -18.48 33.15 30.07
C LEU A 487 -18.45 34.26 29.01
N ARG A 488 -17.32 34.44 28.31
CA ARG A 488 -17.22 35.40 27.20
C ARG A 488 -18.13 35.02 26.04
N PHE A 489 -18.25 33.72 25.74
CA PHE A 489 -19.12 33.24 24.68
C PHE A 489 -20.59 33.48 25.00
N ILE A 490 -21.09 33.06 26.16
CA ILE A 490 -22.51 33.20 26.52
C ILE A 490 -22.93 34.66 26.71
N GLN A 491 -22.00 35.55 27.10
CA GLN A 491 -22.28 36.98 27.19
C GLN A 491 -22.75 37.56 25.85
N LYS A 492 -22.28 36.98 24.74
CA LYS A 492 -22.58 37.46 23.39
C LYS A 492 -23.62 36.60 22.66
N TYR A 493 -23.56 35.29 22.86
CA TYR A 493 -24.31 34.31 22.08
C TYR A 493 -25.39 33.58 22.88
N SER A 494 -25.53 33.83 24.18
CA SER A 494 -26.42 33.10 25.12
C SER A 494 -26.02 31.65 25.41
N GLU A 495 -26.53 31.13 26.53
CA GLU A 495 -26.27 29.76 26.99
C GLU A 495 -26.80 28.68 26.04
N GLY A 496 -27.97 28.91 25.43
CA GLY A 496 -28.60 27.96 24.51
C GLY A 496 -27.79 27.72 23.21
N GLN A 497 -26.76 28.53 22.97
CA GLN A 497 -25.88 28.40 21.81
C GLN A 497 -24.52 27.76 22.16
N ALA A 498 -24.29 27.37 23.41
CA ALA A 498 -23.03 26.77 23.83
C ALA A 498 -22.92 25.27 23.47
N GLY A 499 -23.98 24.65 22.94
CA GLY A 499 -24.05 23.21 22.67
C GLY A 499 -24.37 22.39 23.93
N SER A 500 -24.67 21.10 23.78
CA SER A 500 -25.09 20.19 24.87
C SER A 500 -24.43 18.81 24.72
N VAL A 501 -23.93 18.20 25.80
CA VAL A 501 -23.49 16.78 25.77
C VAL A 501 -24.70 15.88 25.94
N GLN A 502 -24.84 14.89 25.07
CA GLN A 502 -25.96 13.95 25.04
C GLN A 502 -25.58 12.60 25.64
N ALA A 503 -24.35 12.15 25.39
CA ALA A 503 -23.81 10.94 25.99
C ALA A 503 -22.31 11.08 26.25
N LEU A 504 -21.87 10.50 27.35
CA LEU A 504 -20.47 10.37 27.73
C LEU A 504 -20.20 8.92 28.11
N THR A 505 -19.30 8.28 27.38
CA THR A 505 -18.96 6.86 27.58
C THR A 505 -17.46 6.71 27.70
N PHE A 506 -17.02 5.78 28.55
CA PHE A 506 -15.63 5.44 28.75
C PHE A 506 -15.42 3.99 28.39
N SER A 507 -14.39 3.71 27.60
CA SER A 507 -14.04 2.36 27.15
C SER A 507 -12.59 2.05 27.48
N ALA A 508 -12.31 0.87 28.01
CA ALA A 508 -10.96 0.43 28.34
C ALA A 508 -10.81 -1.08 28.06
N PRO A 509 -9.58 -1.57 27.83
CA PRO A 509 -9.35 -2.99 27.67
C PRO A 509 -9.58 -3.73 28.99
N GLU A 510 -10.23 -4.89 28.90
CA GLU A 510 -10.43 -5.84 29.99
C GLU A 510 -9.09 -6.43 30.42
N ARG A 511 -8.79 -6.39 31.72
CA ARG A 511 -7.56 -6.98 32.27
C ARG A 511 -7.88 -8.27 33.02
N THR A 512 -7.39 -9.37 32.46
CA THR A 512 -7.46 -10.68 33.10
C THR A 512 -6.28 -10.88 34.06
N PRO A 513 -6.35 -11.81 35.02
CA PRO A 513 -5.20 -12.18 35.86
C PRO A 513 -3.99 -12.74 35.07
N LEU A 514 -4.19 -13.10 33.80
CA LEU A 514 -3.13 -13.56 32.90
C LEU A 514 -2.48 -12.42 32.12
N SER A 515 -3.04 -11.21 32.16
CA SER A 515 -2.52 -10.05 31.46
C SER A 515 -1.24 -9.56 32.13
N ASP A 516 -0.20 -9.35 31.32
CA ASP A 516 1.10 -8.87 31.79
C ASP A 516 1.39 -7.46 31.23
N ASN A 517 1.79 -6.54 32.09
CA ASN A 517 2.15 -5.17 31.71
C ASN A 517 3.67 -5.00 31.76
N VAL A 518 4.24 -4.55 30.65
CA VAL A 518 5.64 -4.18 30.57
C VAL A 518 5.74 -2.69 30.29
N PRO A 519 6.39 -1.88 31.14
CA PRO A 519 6.61 -0.46 30.86
C PRO A 519 7.40 -0.26 29.57
N LEU A 520 7.01 0.75 28.79
CA LEU A 520 7.69 1.21 27.58
C LEU A 520 8.15 2.66 27.77
N GLY A 521 9.39 2.83 28.22
CA GLY A 521 9.92 4.16 28.56
C GLY A 521 9.18 4.79 29.74
N GLU A 522 8.99 6.10 29.70
CA GLU A 522 8.37 6.87 30.80
C GLU A 522 6.84 6.91 30.72
N TYR A 523 6.26 6.78 29.53
CA TYR A 523 4.83 7.08 29.29
C TYR A 523 4.02 5.91 28.73
N GLY A 524 4.66 4.93 28.10
CA GLY A 524 3.97 3.81 27.43
C GLY A 524 3.90 2.56 28.28
N VAL A 525 2.93 1.69 27.96
CA VAL A 525 2.81 0.33 28.49
C VAL A 525 2.54 -0.62 27.33
N ALA A 526 3.21 -1.77 27.33
CA ALA A 526 2.83 -2.92 26.53
C ALA A 526 2.02 -3.90 27.38
N THR A 527 0.81 -4.23 26.95
CA THR A 527 0.01 -5.26 27.62
C THR A 527 -0.11 -6.51 26.73
N PHE A 528 0.29 -7.66 27.26
CA PHE A 528 0.13 -8.96 26.62
C PHE A 528 -1.18 -9.59 27.10
N PHE A 529 -2.23 -9.46 26.28
CA PHE A 529 -3.55 -9.98 26.60
C PHE A 529 -3.65 -11.47 26.26
N ASN A 530 -4.36 -12.23 27.10
CA ASN A 530 -4.85 -13.59 26.80
C ASN A 530 -3.80 -14.63 26.36
N ASN A 531 -2.50 -14.38 26.61
CA ASN A 531 -1.39 -15.22 26.14
C ASN A 531 -1.48 -15.51 24.62
N GLU A 532 -1.87 -14.52 23.82
CA GLU A 532 -1.88 -14.66 22.36
C GLU A 532 -0.45 -14.84 21.83
N VAL A 533 -0.25 -15.85 20.98
CA VAL A 533 1.06 -16.31 20.53
C VAL A 533 1.04 -16.67 19.05
N ILE A 534 2.06 -16.24 18.32
CA ILE A 534 2.39 -16.74 16.98
C ILE A 534 3.32 -17.93 17.13
N ASN A 535 2.96 -19.08 16.56
CA ASN A 535 3.84 -20.25 16.49
C ASN A 535 4.63 -20.24 15.18
N ALA A 536 5.92 -20.55 15.25
CA ALA A 536 6.81 -20.59 14.09
C ALA A 536 7.76 -21.78 14.15
N ALA A 537 7.98 -22.44 13.02
CA ALA A 537 9.07 -23.40 12.87
C ALA A 537 10.40 -22.67 12.56
N PRO A 538 11.57 -23.30 12.80
CA PRO A 538 12.87 -22.70 12.45
C PRO A 538 13.04 -22.41 10.96
N THR A 539 12.27 -23.07 10.09
CA THR A 539 12.25 -22.87 8.63
C THR A 539 11.30 -21.78 8.17
N ASP A 540 10.38 -21.34 9.04
CA ASP A 540 9.41 -20.31 8.69
C ASP A 540 10.09 -18.95 8.54
N ALA A 541 9.42 -18.06 7.81
CA ALA A 541 9.81 -16.67 7.64
C ALA A 541 8.57 -15.77 7.69
N PHE A 542 8.75 -14.50 8.03
CA PHE A 542 7.65 -13.54 8.10
C PHE A 542 7.84 -12.39 7.11
N SER A 543 6.75 -11.73 6.75
CA SER A 543 6.72 -10.46 6.02
C SER A 543 5.74 -9.51 6.71
N TYR A 544 6.16 -8.26 6.88
CA TYR A 544 5.35 -7.20 7.49
C TYR A 544 4.90 -6.19 6.43
N CYS A 545 3.61 -5.87 6.44
CA CYS A 545 2.94 -4.96 5.52
C CYS A 545 2.33 -3.78 6.29
N VAL A 546 2.74 -2.57 5.94
CA VAL A 546 2.06 -1.36 6.43
C VAL A 546 0.68 -1.27 5.78
N THR A 547 -0.36 -1.11 6.59
CA THR A 547 -1.75 -0.95 6.18
C THR A 547 -2.20 0.50 6.31
N GLU A 548 -3.31 0.87 5.65
CA GLU A 548 -3.94 2.19 5.85
C GLU A 548 -4.43 2.37 7.29
N ASP A 549 -4.83 1.28 7.96
CA ASP A 549 -5.09 1.26 9.39
C ASP A 549 -3.76 1.38 10.15
N PRO A 550 -3.57 2.42 10.98
CA PRO A 550 -2.34 2.59 11.76
C PRO A 550 -2.31 1.74 13.04
N ARG A 551 -3.45 1.18 13.48
CA ARG A 551 -3.54 0.44 14.75
C ARG A 551 -2.64 -0.79 14.84
N PRO A 552 -2.38 -1.57 13.77
CA PRO A 552 -1.42 -2.66 13.82
C PRO A 552 0.01 -2.24 14.21
N ALA A 553 0.37 -0.95 14.05
CA ALA A 553 1.64 -0.43 14.54
C ALA A 553 1.72 -0.36 16.08
N ALA A 554 0.59 -0.46 16.78
CA ALA A 554 0.55 -0.60 18.24
C ALA A 554 0.82 -2.05 18.67
N VAL A 555 0.79 -3.03 17.77
CA VAL A 555 1.06 -4.42 18.13
C VAL A 555 2.56 -4.61 18.35
N VAL A 556 2.88 -5.20 19.50
CA VAL A 556 4.24 -5.56 19.88
C VAL A 556 4.33 -7.07 20.09
N PHE A 557 5.54 -7.59 20.00
CA PHE A 557 5.83 -8.97 20.34
C PHE A 557 6.99 -9.06 21.33
N ARG A 558 7.09 -10.18 22.02
CA ARG A 558 8.28 -10.54 22.80
C ARG A 558 8.62 -12.01 22.62
N THR A 559 9.81 -12.40 23.05
CA THR A 559 10.30 -13.78 22.94
C THR A 559 10.49 -14.37 24.33
N ALA A 560 10.56 -15.70 24.44
CA ALA A 560 10.88 -16.34 25.72
C ALA A 560 12.28 -15.96 26.24
N THR A 561 13.21 -15.62 25.34
CA THR A 561 14.59 -15.26 25.67
C THR A 561 14.82 -13.76 25.92
N SER A 562 13.90 -12.91 25.46
CA SER A 562 13.93 -11.46 25.68
C SER A 562 12.53 -10.96 26.03
N PRO A 563 12.29 -10.59 27.31
CA PRO A 563 10.98 -10.12 27.76
C PRO A 563 10.66 -8.69 27.33
N GLU A 564 11.65 -7.95 26.80
CA GLU A 564 11.46 -6.59 26.29
C GLU A 564 10.57 -6.60 25.04
N PRO A 565 9.46 -5.84 25.01
CA PRO A 565 8.58 -5.76 23.85
C PRO A 565 9.27 -5.08 22.67
N GLN A 566 9.07 -5.63 21.48
CA GLN A 566 9.56 -5.11 20.21
C GLN A 566 8.39 -4.88 19.25
N GLN A 567 8.54 -3.90 18.36
CA GLN A 567 7.54 -3.58 17.35
C GLN A 567 7.30 -4.76 16.40
N LEU A 568 6.04 -5.06 16.04
CA LEU A 568 5.70 -6.21 15.18
C LEU A 568 6.49 -6.24 13.86
N MET A 569 6.81 -5.07 13.30
CA MET A 569 7.61 -4.95 12.08
C MET A 569 9.03 -5.52 12.18
N ALA A 570 9.58 -5.68 13.38
CA ALA A 570 10.90 -6.26 13.61
C ALA A 570 10.86 -7.81 13.63
N LEU A 571 9.67 -8.42 13.75
CA LEU A 571 9.51 -9.87 13.87
C LEU A 571 10.20 -10.66 12.75
N PRO A 572 10.09 -10.26 11.46
CA PRO A 572 10.79 -10.99 10.40
C PRO A 572 12.31 -11.03 10.56
N MET A 573 12.92 -9.91 10.95
CA MET A 573 14.37 -9.83 11.19
C MET A 573 14.77 -10.68 12.38
N VAL A 574 13.99 -10.65 13.47
CA VAL A 574 14.24 -11.45 14.67
C VAL A 574 14.11 -12.95 14.37
N GLN A 575 13.08 -13.39 13.66
CA GLN A 575 12.93 -14.79 13.25
C GLN A 575 14.08 -15.26 12.36
N ALA A 576 14.57 -14.41 11.44
CA ALA A 576 15.68 -14.77 10.57
C ALA A 576 17.01 -14.92 11.35
N ALA A 577 17.26 -14.03 12.32
CA ALA A 577 18.51 -14.02 13.08
C ALA A 577 18.52 -15.03 14.24
N THR A 578 17.38 -15.21 14.91
CA THR A 578 17.26 -16.09 16.09
C THR A 578 15.86 -16.70 16.11
N PRO A 579 15.63 -17.77 15.33
CA PRO A 579 14.32 -18.40 15.21
C PRO A 579 13.78 -18.83 16.58
N GLN A 580 12.55 -18.45 16.88
CA GLN A 580 11.85 -18.87 18.11
C GLN A 580 10.68 -19.77 17.75
N PRO A 581 10.35 -20.76 18.61
CA PRO A 581 9.17 -21.59 18.40
C PRO A 581 7.87 -20.82 18.56
N ALA A 582 7.91 -19.70 19.30
CA ALA A 582 6.74 -18.93 19.69
C ALA A 582 7.10 -17.45 19.96
N TYR A 583 6.17 -16.56 19.62
CA TYR A 583 6.23 -15.12 19.88
C TYR A 583 4.95 -14.67 20.56
N SER A 584 5.03 -14.17 21.79
CA SER A 584 3.87 -13.62 22.49
C SER A 584 3.54 -12.24 21.92
N LEU A 585 2.25 -11.97 21.69
CA LEU A 585 1.76 -10.70 21.17
C LEU A 585 1.11 -9.85 22.25
N GLY A 586 1.24 -8.55 22.11
CA GLY A 586 0.63 -7.56 22.99
C GLY A 586 0.34 -6.26 22.26
N LEU A 587 -0.23 -5.31 22.99
CA LEU A 587 -0.52 -3.95 22.51
C LEU A 587 0.29 -2.94 23.31
N ALA A 588 1.04 -2.09 22.61
CA ALA A 588 1.60 -0.87 23.14
C ALA A 588 0.55 0.24 23.13
N TRP A 589 0.43 0.94 24.26
CA TRP A 589 -0.47 2.07 24.41
C TRP A 589 0.11 3.08 25.40
N ASP A 590 -0.28 4.34 25.23
CA ASP A 590 0.14 5.49 26.02
C ASP A 590 -0.95 5.96 27.00
N PHE A 591 -2.21 5.58 26.74
CA PHE A 591 -3.35 5.96 27.58
C PHE A 591 -4.37 4.83 27.81
N PRO A 592 -4.87 4.63 29.06
CA PRO A 592 -5.56 3.40 29.49
C PRO A 592 -7.04 3.33 29.12
N PHE A 593 -7.65 4.42 28.67
CA PHE A 593 -9.07 4.44 28.28
C PHE A 593 -9.33 5.40 27.11
N LEU A 594 -10.50 5.28 26.51
CA LEU A 594 -11.05 6.17 25.51
C LEU A 594 -12.35 6.74 26.03
N SER A 595 -12.45 8.06 26.09
CA SER A 595 -13.70 8.77 26.30
C SER A 595 -14.33 9.09 24.95
N ARG A 596 -15.59 8.73 24.78
CA ARG A 596 -16.42 9.15 23.65
C ARG A 596 -17.53 10.06 24.17
N MET A 597 -17.60 11.24 23.59
CA MET A 597 -18.61 12.25 23.87
C MET A 597 -19.47 12.47 22.63
N ASP A 598 -20.76 12.18 22.73
CA ASP A 598 -21.75 12.54 21.72
C ASP A 598 -22.38 13.87 22.17
N TYR A 599 -22.34 14.89 21.33
CA TYR A 599 -22.77 16.24 21.69
C TYR A 599 -23.41 16.98 20.53
N GLU A 600 -24.18 18.01 20.87
CA GLU A 600 -24.72 18.97 19.93
C GLU A 600 -23.78 20.18 19.89
N VAL A 601 -23.23 20.46 18.71
CA VAL A 601 -22.49 21.71 18.45
C VAL A 601 -23.44 22.71 17.84
N THR A 602 -23.32 23.97 18.26
CA THR A 602 -24.12 25.06 17.72
C THR A 602 -23.19 26.07 17.05
N LEU A 603 -23.41 26.35 15.76
CA LEU A 603 -22.82 27.53 15.12
C LEU A 603 -23.61 28.73 15.58
N ALA A 604 -23.06 29.46 16.55
CA ALA A 604 -23.73 30.59 17.17
C ALA A 604 -23.56 31.83 16.31
N GLY A 605 -24.68 32.42 15.92
CA GLY A 605 -24.79 33.68 15.22
C GLY A 605 -25.30 34.77 16.15
N ALA A 606 -24.84 36.00 15.95
CA ALA A 606 -25.42 37.19 16.59
C ALA A 606 -25.58 38.29 15.55
N VAL A 607 -26.74 38.95 15.56
CA VAL A 607 -27.02 40.16 14.76
C VAL A 607 -27.08 41.35 15.69
N THR A 608 -26.28 42.38 15.40
CA THR A 608 -26.37 43.66 16.12
C THR A 608 -27.04 44.70 15.23
N ALA A 609 -28.22 45.18 15.64
CA ALA A 609 -28.92 46.29 14.99
C ALA A 609 -29.46 47.23 16.07
N PHE A 610 -29.23 48.54 15.91
CA PHE A 610 -29.71 49.57 16.84
C PHE A 610 -29.36 49.31 18.32
N SER A 611 -28.14 48.83 18.59
CA SER A 611 -27.65 48.47 19.93
C SER A 611 -28.35 47.28 20.60
N LEU A 612 -29.20 46.55 19.87
CA LEU A 612 -29.76 45.27 20.30
C LEU A 612 -28.98 44.13 19.62
N THR A 613 -28.51 43.16 20.41
CA THR A 613 -27.88 41.94 19.91
C THR A 613 -28.85 40.78 20.07
N VAL A 614 -29.25 40.15 18.96
CA VAL A 614 -30.13 38.98 18.95
C VAL A 614 -29.31 37.74 18.59
N PRO A 615 -29.16 36.75 19.51
CA PRO A 615 -28.49 35.50 19.21
C PRO A 615 -29.40 34.55 18.43
N PHE A 616 -28.81 33.74 17.56
CA PHE A 616 -29.44 32.62 16.84
C PHE A 616 -28.39 31.54 16.62
N GLY A 617 -28.78 30.35 16.18
CA GLY A 617 -27.78 29.39 15.71
C GLY A 617 -28.39 28.16 15.08
N VAL A 618 -27.49 27.39 14.46
CA VAL A 618 -27.80 26.14 13.79
C VAL A 618 -27.07 25.05 14.53
N SER A 619 -27.82 24.06 15.02
CA SER A 619 -27.25 22.95 15.75
C SER A 619 -27.06 21.72 14.88
N ALA A 620 -26.04 20.94 15.20
CA ALA A 620 -25.74 19.67 14.58
C ALA A 620 -25.20 18.69 15.61
N SER A 621 -25.56 17.41 15.50
CA SER A 621 -24.96 16.35 16.31
C SER A 621 -23.53 16.09 15.82
N ASN A 622 -22.63 15.87 16.77
CA ASN A 622 -21.23 15.55 16.54
C ASN A 622 -20.74 14.55 17.59
N GLN A 623 -19.57 13.95 17.34
CA GLN A 623 -18.90 13.03 18.25
C GLN A 623 -17.43 13.41 18.37
N ALA A 624 -16.90 13.34 19.59
CA ALA A 624 -15.48 13.54 19.88
C ALA A 624 -14.94 12.36 20.69
N TYR A 625 -13.66 12.06 20.44
CA TYR A 625 -12.91 11.02 21.10
C TYR A 625 -11.73 11.65 21.84
N TYR A 626 -11.54 11.28 23.10
CA TYR A 626 -10.45 11.77 23.95
C TYR A 626 -9.72 10.59 24.58
N GLY A 627 -8.39 10.54 24.45
CA GLY A 627 -7.56 9.43 24.94
C GLY A 627 -7.03 8.55 23.80
N ALA A 628 -6.79 7.26 24.09
CA ALA A 628 -6.19 6.34 23.13
C ALA A 628 -7.24 5.75 22.17
N GLU A 629 -7.18 6.15 20.90
CA GLU A 629 -8.10 5.66 19.87
C GLU A 629 -7.97 4.16 19.56
N LEU A 630 -6.89 3.52 20.04
CA LEU A 630 -6.72 2.07 20.02
C LEU A 630 -7.95 1.34 20.58
N TRP A 631 -8.63 1.96 21.55
CA TRP A 631 -9.80 1.38 22.22
C TRP A 631 -11.15 1.61 21.50
N LYS A 632 -11.13 1.98 20.21
CA LYS A 632 -12.34 2.03 19.39
C LYS A 632 -12.86 0.65 18.99
N ALA A 633 -12.01 -0.37 18.96
CA ALA A 633 -12.39 -1.74 18.60
C ALA A 633 -11.57 -2.77 19.39
N GLY A 634 -12.24 -3.84 19.86
CA GLY A 634 -11.59 -4.89 20.65
C GLY A 634 -10.92 -5.99 19.84
N GLU A 635 -10.84 -5.82 18.53
CA GLU A 635 -10.18 -6.74 17.61
C GLU A 635 -9.33 -5.94 16.62
N LEU A 636 -8.06 -6.30 16.52
CA LEU A 636 -7.13 -5.74 15.55
C LEU A 636 -6.81 -6.80 14.50
N SER A 637 -7.28 -6.61 13.27
CA SER A 637 -6.94 -7.50 12.16
C SER A 637 -5.45 -7.40 11.83
N LEU A 638 -4.79 -8.55 11.74
CA LEU A 638 -3.40 -8.69 11.32
C LEU A 638 -3.27 -9.51 10.03
N GLN A 639 -4.40 -9.93 9.44
CA GLN A 639 -4.43 -10.81 8.26
C GLN A 639 -3.57 -10.29 7.11
N ASP A 640 -3.66 -8.98 6.85
CA ASP A 640 -2.95 -8.31 5.75
C ASP A 640 -1.70 -7.56 6.21
N THR A 641 -1.40 -7.60 7.51
CA THR A 641 -0.27 -6.91 8.15
C THR A 641 0.91 -7.85 8.33
N LEU A 642 0.67 -9.11 8.74
CA LEU A 642 1.74 -10.05 9.05
C LEU A 642 1.49 -11.41 8.40
N LEU A 643 2.31 -11.72 7.38
CA LEU A 643 2.27 -13.00 6.70
C LEU A 643 3.39 -13.92 7.21
N GLN A 644 3.08 -15.20 7.32
CA GLN A 644 4.00 -16.28 7.66
C GLN A 644 4.15 -17.19 6.45
N CYS A 645 5.36 -17.28 5.92
CA CYS A 645 5.74 -18.35 5.01
C CYS A 645 6.05 -19.61 5.81
N THR A 646 5.38 -20.70 5.47
CA THR A 646 5.56 -22.00 6.15
C THR A 646 6.32 -23.02 5.32
N ARG A 647 6.33 -22.89 3.98
CA ARG A 647 6.97 -23.84 3.07
C ARG A 647 7.55 -23.12 1.86
N PHE A 648 8.68 -23.63 1.34
CA PHE A 648 9.37 -23.07 0.17
C PHE A 648 9.82 -21.60 0.34
N CYS A 649 10.17 -21.19 1.56
CA CYS A 649 10.54 -19.80 1.88
C CYS A 649 11.91 -19.39 1.32
N ASP A 650 12.69 -20.35 0.85
CA ASP A 650 13.97 -20.23 0.17
C ASP A 650 13.86 -20.34 -1.35
N GLN A 651 12.64 -20.34 -1.89
CA GLN A 651 12.37 -20.38 -3.32
C GLN A 651 12.11 -18.98 -3.90
N PRO A 652 12.20 -18.82 -5.24
CA PRO A 652 11.82 -17.61 -5.94
C PRO A 652 10.49 -17.05 -5.50
N THR A 653 10.36 -15.73 -5.59
CA THR A 653 9.22 -15.02 -5.04
C THR A 653 8.72 -13.95 -6.01
N PHE A 654 7.71 -13.19 -5.61
CA PHE A 654 7.23 -12.03 -6.36
C PHE A 654 7.53 -10.77 -5.57
N ASP A 655 7.83 -9.68 -6.28
CA ASP A 655 7.94 -8.36 -5.69
C ASP A 655 6.57 -7.72 -5.39
N SER A 656 6.59 -6.52 -4.82
CA SER A 656 5.37 -5.77 -4.48
C SER A 656 4.54 -5.34 -5.70
N ALA A 657 5.13 -5.33 -6.90
CA ALA A 657 4.44 -5.09 -8.17
C ALA A 657 3.86 -6.38 -8.78
N GLY A 658 4.13 -7.54 -8.18
CA GLY A 658 3.73 -8.85 -8.70
C GLY A 658 4.62 -9.37 -9.83
N VAL A 659 5.83 -8.83 -9.97
CA VAL A 659 6.86 -9.33 -10.89
C VAL A 659 7.52 -10.55 -10.25
N TYR A 660 7.59 -11.67 -10.96
CA TYR A 660 8.29 -12.85 -10.47
C TYR A 660 9.79 -12.56 -10.39
N ASN A 661 10.49 -13.02 -9.37
CA ASN A 661 11.91 -12.74 -9.18
C ASN A 661 12.64 -14.01 -8.75
N VAL A 662 13.40 -14.57 -9.69
CA VAL A 662 14.14 -15.83 -9.50
C VAL A 662 15.35 -15.74 -8.58
N ALA A 663 15.84 -14.53 -8.34
CA ALA A 663 17.00 -14.27 -7.49
C ALA A 663 16.61 -13.82 -6.07
N ALA A 664 15.38 -13.32 -5.89
CA ALA A 664 14.89 -12.88 -4.60
C ALA A 664 14.19 -14.05 -3.88
N LEU A 665 14.69 -14.41 -2.70
CA LEU A 665 14.09 -15.44 -1.85
C LEU A 665 13.24 -14.77 -0.78
N PHE A 666 12.08 -15.36 -0.45
CA PHE A 666 11.18 -14.81 0.58
C PHE A 666 11.93 -14.54 1.90
N ARG A 667 12.76 -15.49 2.34
CA ARG A 667 13.52 -15.39 3.60
C ARG A 667 14.58 -14.27 3.62
N GLN A 668 15.14 -13.88 2.47
CA GLN A 668 16.29 -12.97 2.43
C GLN A 668 15.90 -11.50 2.24
N SER A 669 15.00 -11.20 1.30
CA SER A 669 14.69 -9.82 0.92
C SER A 669 13.32 -9.33 1.39
N TYR A 670 12.42 -10.24 1.80
CA TYR A 670 11.03 -9.89 2.13
C TYR A 670 10.73 -9.83 3.63
N ALA A 671 11.74 -10.05 4.48
CA ALA A 671 11.66 -9.76 5.91
C ALA A 671 11.40 -8.27 6.20
N ILE A 672 11.78 -7.38 5.28
CA ILE A 672 11.64 -5.92 5.42
C ILE A 672 10.73 -5.30 4.36
N GLN A 673 10.03 -6.12 3.55
CA GLN A 673 9.15 -5.68 2.47
C GLN A 673 7.79 -6.34 2.59
N CYS A 674 6.75 -5.66 2.11
CA CYS A 674 5.40 -6.20 2.08
C CYS A 674 5.25 -7.24 0.96
N TYR A 675 4.98 -8.49 1.32
CA TYR A 675 4.74 -9.56 0.36
C TYR A 675 3.27 -9.64 -0.05
N ARG A 676 2.93 -9.19 -1.26
CA ARG A 676 1.58 -9.28 -1.85
C ARG A 676 1.66 -9.75 -3.31
N PRO A 677 2.00 -11.03 -3.53
CA PRO A 677 2.23 -11.57 -4.86
C PRO A 677 0.97 -11.54 -5.72
N ARG A 678 1.14 -11.31 -7.02
CA ARG A 678 0.12 -11.58 -8.04
C ARG A 678 0.50 -12.85 -8.78
N TYR A 679 0.02 -13.97 -8.27
CA TYR A 679 0.25 -15.27 -8.90
C TYR A 679 -0.46 -15.35 -10.27
N PRO A 680 0.09 -16.11 -11.22
CA PRO A 680 -0.61 -16.37 -12.46
C PRO A 680 -1.88 -17.17 -12.14
N THR A 681 -3.02 -16.76 -12.70
CA THR A 681 -4.27 -17.54 -12.67
C THR A 681 -4.63 -18.04 -14.06
N LEU A 682 -5.40 -19.12 -14.12
CA LEU A 682 -5.83 -19.74 -15.37
C LEU A 682 -6.69 -18.81 -16.24
N SER A 683 -7.47 -17.92 -15.62
CA SER A 683 -8.38 -17.00 -16.32
C SER A 683 -7.68 -15.75 -16.87
N ASP A 684 -6.53 -15.36 -16.30
CA ASP A 684 -5.85 -14.11 -16.68
C ASP A 684 -5.01 -14.23 -17.96
N GLY A 685 -5.11 -15.36 -18.68
CA GLY A 685 -4.10 -15.78 -19.66
C GLY A 685 -2.73 -16.05 -19.02
N GLY A 686 -2.65 -16.01 -17.68
CA GLY A 686 -1.47 -16.32 -16.89
C GLY A 686 -0.31 -15.31 -16.96
N PHE A 687 -0.53 -14.00 -17.03
CA PHE A 687 0.60 -13.05 -17.17
C PHE A 687 0.85 -12.13 -15.95
N PRO A 688 1.40 -12.65 -14.83
CA PRO A 688 2.32 -11.88 -13.99
C PRO A 688 3.47 -11.34 -14.85
N LEU A 689 3.98 -10.18 -14.47
CA LEU A 689 5.13 -9.58 -15.12
C LEU A 689 6.36 -10.49 -14.95
N ASP A 690 7.11 -10.67 -16.03
CA ASP A 690 8.43 -11.33 -16.05
C ASP A 690 9.47 -10.28 -15.57
N PRO A 691 10.52 -10.69 -14.84
CA PRO A 691 11.57 -9.80 -14.31
C PRO A 691 12.50 -9.14 -15.34
#